data_AF-A0A8J5KDJ2-F1
#
_entry.id   AF-A0A8J5KDJ2-F1
#
_cell.length_a   1.000
_cell.length_b   1.000
_cell.length_c   1.000
_cell.angle_alpha   90.00
_cell.angle_beta   90.00
_cell.angle_gamma   90.00
#
_symmetry.space_group_name_H-M   'P 1'
#
loop_
_entity.id
_entity.type
_entity.pdbx_description
1 polymer ?
#
loop_
_entity_poly.entity_id
_entity_poly.type
_entity_poly.pdbx_seq_one_letter_code
_entity_poly.pdbx_strand_id
1 'polypeptide(L)'
;TPAAAPPAAAAAAPAAAPPAAVAAPPAAHINKMTASRGWTAASFVLRSLLQLWSSCQFTFARELEFLRQFVQPPEVSQLLHLIFNCPCAGRHTCRLCTGHQDARLSLEASSHWQELVVAGDSAPIPTKTRNDCHYFNCFNVYRCGRSGNQRMSVYVYPVARYVDEDHVAIKPMSREFFEVIDTILNSEYYTPNPEDACILVPPIDTLNENNLRKDKIAEALAMLPHWSEGENHLLFNMLPGTPPVFDTTLNLARGKALVAGGGFSSLTYRRGYDISLPVYNPAHQNSPVGRKPIKLMVDRLTNRGSRRWFVVSSQVNIHRDYREDLEAQLLDKKLQRDDLLILDKCHPYTNLTVRCHGSQVFSYPQVLREAKFCLIIRGGRLGQSAFYDAMRAGCVPVVVADGYVLPFSEVIDWREATVQVFEEDLPTMMEMLKKDVSQERLSHMQQQVLWLYERYFSTMKDITLTTLKVLNDRVFPAHQQSVQQWNTHLVPSAVDNPLFLPITAPANEGFTAVILTYDRLESLFQVIQTMVQVPSLSKVLVVWNNQKKAPPQASMWPKINVPLKVVQTRENKLSNRFYPYEEIETECILAIDDDINMMTADELEFGYQVWREFPDRIVGFPPRNVLWNNDSHSWKYDSEWTNEVSMVLTGVAFYHKYWSYVYTTQLPGNIKEWVDTNMNCEDIAMNFLVANLTGKAPIKVTPRKKFKCGECTSGDLSANEAHMVERSQCVTHFTQVFGTMPLKTVEFRADPVLFMDNFPEKLKLYDDMGSL
;
A
#
# COMPACT_ATOMS: atom_id res chain seq x y z
N THR A 1 55.24 -21.12 -41.45
CA THR A 1 56.62 -21.61 -41.18
C THR A 1 56.88 -21.51 -39.68
N PRO A 2 57.49 -22.53 -39.02
CA PRO A 2 57.04 -22.90 -37.67
C PRO A 2 58.15 -23.11 -36.62
N ALA A 3 57.77 -23.15 -35.34
CA ALA A 3 58.35 -23.97 -34.25
C ALA A 3 57.60 -23.64 -32.93
N ALA A 4 57.26 -24.58 -32.02
CA ALA A 4 57.29 -26.04 -32.09
C ALA A 4 56.27 -26.66 -31.10
N ALA A 5 55.97 -27.95 -31.27
CA ALA A 5 55.14 -28.82 -30.42
C ALA A 5 55.52 -30.30 -30.67
N PRO A 6 54.89 -31.32 -30.02
CA PRO A 6 54.33 -31.38 -28.67
C PRO A 6 55.23 -32.28 -27.76
N PRO A 7 55.12 -33.63 -27.56
CA PRO A 7 54.07 -34.64 -27.87
C PRO A 7 53.48 -35.42 -26.65
N ALA A 8 52.26 -35.95 -26.82
CA ALA A 8 51.73 -37.25 -26.33
C ALA A 8 51.56 -37.55 -24.81
N ALA A 9 50.70 -38.49 -24.37
CA ALA A 9 49.44 -39.03 -24.91
C ALA A 9 48.70 -39.90 -23.86
N ALA A 10 47.37 -39.99 -24.01
CA ALA A 10 46.40 -40.99 -23.53
C ALA A 10 46.79 -42.09 -22.50
N ALA A 11 45.95 -42.22 -21.46
CA ALA A 11 45.54 -43.52 -20.88
C ALA A 11 44.10 -43.43 -20.35
N ALA A 12 43.32 -44.51 -20.49
CA ALA A 12 41.91 -44.57 -20.12
C ALA A 12 41.66 -45.20 -18.74
N ALA A 13 40.39 -45.16 -18.31
CA ALA A 13 39.79 -45.64 -17.06
C ALA A 13 40.31 -47.00 -16.51
N PRO A 14 40.12 -47.27 -15.20
CA PRO A 14 38.82 -47.82 -14.77
C PRO A 14 38.25 -47.22 -13.46
N ALA A 15 36.97 -47.49 -13.22
CA ALA A 15 36.26 -47.13 -12.00
C ALA A 15 36.58 -48.06 -10.81
N ALA A 16 36.54 -47.51 -9.59
CA ALA A 16 36.56 -48.27 -8.34
C ALA A 16 35.69 -47.57 -7.27
N ALA A 17 34.98 -48.35 -6.46
CA ALA A 17 34.00 -47.89 -5.47
C ALA A 17 34.56 -47.81 -4.03
N PRO A 18 33.90 -47.08 -3.12
CA PRO A 18 34.03 -47.27 -1.67
C PRO A 18 32.94 -48.23 -1.12
N PRO A 19 33.07 -48.73 0.13
CA PRO A 19 32.62 -50.08 0.47
C PRO A 19 31.30 -50.21 1.26
N ALA A 20 30.68 -51.38 1.10
CA ALA A 20 29.75 -52.02 2.04
C ALA A 20 30.54 -52.66 3.22
N ALA A 21 29.97 -53.11 4.34
CA ALA A 21 28.69 -52.93 5.05
C ALA A 21 28.84 -53.64 6.42
N VAL A 22 27.93 -53.41 7.38
CA VAL A 22 27.59 -54.43 8.40
C VAL A 22 26.09 -54.45 8.61
N ALA A 23 25.47 -55.60 8.38
CA ALA A 23 24.06 -55.88 8.68
C ALA A 23 23.97 -56.90 9.83
N ALA A 24 22.88 -56.85 10.59
CA ALA A 24 22.59 -57.80 11.68
C ALA A 24 21.52 -58.84 11.25
N PRO A 25 21.67 -60.14 11.58
CA PRO A 25 20.71 -61.20 11.26
C PRO A 25 19.96 -61.68 12.55
N PRO A 26 19.21 -62.82 12.60
CA PRO A 26 17.75 -62.71 12.48
C PRO A 26 16.88 -63.60 13.42
N ALA A 27 15.56 -63.35 13.38
CA ALA A 27 14.42 -64.30 13.42
C ALA A 27 14.14 -65.27 14.61
N ALA A 28 12.90 -65.16 15.15
CA ALA A 28 11.83 -66.19 15.18
C ALA A 28 11.22 -66.70 16.53
N HIS A 29 9.86 -66.71 16.53
CA HIS A 29 8.91 -67.71 17.08
C HIS A 29 8.32 -67.71 18.53
N ILE A 30 6.98 -67.49 18.56
CA ILE A 30 5.88 -68.32 19.17
C ILE A 30 5.28 -68.01 20.57
N ASN A 31 3.98 -67.63 20.52
CA ASN A 31 2.82 -67.86 21.41
C ASN A 31 2.89 -67.75 22.95
N LYS A 32 2.00 -66.92 23.52
CA LYS A 32 0.77 -67.37 24.24
C LYS A 32 -0.21 -66.23 24.58
N MET A 33 -1.49 -66.60 24.78
CA MET A 33 -2.58 -65.72 25.21
C MET A 33 -2.43 -65.26 26.68
N THR A 34 -2.92 -64.07 27.03
CA THR A 34 -3.96 -63.84 28.07
C THR A 34 -4.34 -62.34 28.12
N ALA A 35 -5.51 -62.02 28.70
CA ALA A 35 -6.13 -60.70 28.62
C ALA A 35 -5.92 -59.83 29.87
N SER A 36 -5.92 -58.51 29.69
CA SER A 36 -6.50 -57.56 30.66
C SER A 36 -6.91 -56.25 29.98
N ARG A 37 -8.02 -55.66 30.42
CA ARG A 37 -8.68 -54.48 29.82
C ARG A 37 -8.05 -53.15 30.30
N GLY A 38 -8.18 -52.10 29.48
CA GLY A 38 -8.14 -50.70 29.93
C GLY A 38 -7.45 -49.74 28.96
N TRP A 39 -7.86 -48.47 29.00
CA TRP A 39 -7.18 -47.30 28.40
C TRP A 39 -7.16 -47.13 26.87
N THR A 40 -8.31 -46.78 26.26
CA THR A 40 -8.34 -46.25 24.86
C THR A 40 -9.19 -45.00 24.62
N ALA A 41 -10.03 -44.54 25.56
CA ALA A 41 -10.85 -43.32 25.36
C ALA A 41 -10.18 -42.03 25.87
N ALA A 42 -9.71 -42.02 27.12
CA ALA A 42 -9.19 -40.81 27.78
C ALA A 42 -7.95 -40.20 27.09
N SER A 43 -7.06 -41.03 26.54
CA SER A 43 -5.83 -40.56 25.88
C SER A 43 -6.10 -39.84 24.54
N PHE A 44 -7.24 -40.11 23.90
CA PHE A 44 -7.64 -39.41 22.66
C PHE A 44 -8.17 -38.01 22.98
N VAL A 45 -9.09 -37.91 23.95
CA VAL A 45 -9.66 -36.63 24.41
C VAL A 45 -8.57 -35.69 24.96
N LEU A 46 -7.60 -36.21 25.72
CA LEU A 46 -6.50 -35.40 26.26
C LEU A 46 -5.58 -34.85 25.15
N ARG A 47 -5.34 -35.63 24.08
CA ARG A 47 -4.58 -35.15 22.92
C ARG A 47 -5.34 -34.07 22.15
N SER A 48 -6.64 -34.26 21.89
CA SER A 48 -7.46 -33.24 21.23
C SER A 48 -7.54 -31.93 22.03
N LEU A 49 -7.65 -32.00 23.36
CA LEU A 49 -7.66 -30.81 24.23
C LEU A 49 -6.31 -30.07 24.23
N LEU A 50 -5.18 -30.78 24.26
CA LEU A 50 -3.86 -30.17 24.14
C LEU A 50 -3.63 -29.51 22.77
N GLN A 51 -4.17 -30.11 21.70
CA GLN A 51 -4.08 -29.55 20.35
C GLN A 51 -4.93 -28.27 20.20
N LEU A 52 -6.14 -28.25 20.78
CA LEU A 52 -7.01 -27.06 20.83
C LEU A 52 -6.45 -25.94 21.73
N TRP A 53 -5.62 -26.27 22.72
CA TRP A 53 -4.97 -25.27 23.57
C TRP A 53 -3.90 -24.46 22.83
N SER A 54 -3.33 -25.02 21.76
CA SER A 54 -2.28 -24.35 20.96
C SER A 54 -2.79 -23.32 19.95
N SER A 55 -4.09 -23.32 19.62
CA SER A 55 -4.67 -22.59 18.48
C SER A 55 -5.62 -21.43 18.83
N CYS A 56 -5.94 -21.22 20.11
CA CYS A 56 -6.52 -19.98 20.67
C CYS A 56 -7.77 -19.40 19.94
N GLN A 57 -8.69 -20.26 19.48
CA GLN A 57 -9.95 -19.85 18.83
C GLN A 57 -11.19 -20.07 19.72
N PHE A 58 -11.62 -18.98 20.37
CA PHE A 58 -12.98 -18.55 20.78
C PHE A 58 -14.07 -19.46 21.42
N THR A 59 -14.72 -18.86 22.44
CA THR A 59 -16.12 -19.04 22.94
C THR A 59 -16.73 -20.44 23.08
N PHE A 60 -16.70 -20.98 24.31
CA PHE A 60 -17.47 -22.16 24.72
C PHE A 60 -18.20 -21.93 26.06
N ALA A 61 -19.46 -21.47 25.99
CA ALA A 61 -20.33 -21.33 27.18
C ALA A 61 -21.48 -22.35 27.22
N ARG A 62 -21.77 -23.05 26.11
CA ARG A 62 -23.02 -23.84 25.96
C ARG A 62 -22.84 -25.36 25.90
N GLU A 63 -21.62 -25.87 25.70
CA GLU A 63 -21.35 -27.32 25.62
C GLU A 63 -20.71 -27.90 26.91
N LEU A 64 -20.18 -27.04 27.79
CA LEU A 64 -19.61 -27.44 29.09
C LEU A 64 -20.64 -28.05 30.05
N GLU A 65 -21.92 -27.73 29.86
CA GLU A 65 -23.02 -28.26 30.67
C GLU A 65 -23.36 -29.72 30.32
N PHE A 66 -23.03 -30.16 29.10
CA PHE A 66 -23.23 -31.54 28.63
C PHE A 66 -22.22 -32.51 29.25
N LEU A 67 -20.96 -32.07 29.44
CA LEU A 67 -19.90 -32.87 30.06
C LEU A 67 -20.12 -33.16 31.55
N ARG A 68 -20.99 -32.39 32.22
CA ARG A 68 -21.32 -32.55 33.65
C ARG A 68 -22.04 -33.86 33.97
N GLN A 69 -22.63 -34.54 32.97
CA GLN A 69 -23.45 -35.73 33.18
C GLN A 69 -22.69 -37.07 33.06
N PHE A 70 -21.45 -37.09 32.57
CA PHE A 70 -20.80 -38.32 32.09
C PHE A 70 -19.45 -38.71 32.75
N VAL A 71 -19.01 -38.02 33.81
CA VAL A 71 -17.70 -38.31 34.43
C VAL A 71 -17.81 -38.51 35.94
N GLN A 72 -17.64 -39.77 36.38
CA GLN A 72 -17.35 -40.13 37.78
C GLN A 72 -16.01 -40.88 37.86
N PRO A 73 -14.92 -40.17 38.16
CA PRO A 73 -14.12 -40.51 39.34
C PRO A 73 -13.66 -39.27 40.15
N PRO A 74 -13.25 -39.44 41.42
CA PRO A 74 -12.98 -38.32 42.34
C PRO A 74 -11.79 -37.43 41.94
N GLU A 75 -10.87 -37.90 41.10
CA GLU A 75 -9.67 -37.16 40.68
C GLU A 75 -10.00 -35.95 39.78
N VAL A 76 -11.12 -35.98 39.05
CA VAL A 76 -11.57 -34.85 38.21
C VAL A 76 -12.16 -33.72 39.07
N SER A 77 -12.63 -34.02 40.28
CA SER A 77 -13.20 -33.03 41.20
C SER A 77 -12.17 -32.00 41.68
N GLN A 78 -10.92 -32.43 41.96
CA GLN A 78 -9.84 -31.52 42.35
C GLN A 78 -9.42 -30.57 41.22
N LEU A 79 -9.35 -31.06 39.98
CA LEU A 79 -9.01 -30.22 38.82
C LEU A 79 -10.08 -29.16 38.55
N LEU A 80 -11.37 -29.54 38.64
CA LEU A 80 -12.48 -28.59 38.51
C LEU A 80 -12.50 -27.57 39.66
N HIS A 81 -12.17 -27.96 40.89
CA HIS A 81 -12.11 -27.02 42.02
C HIS A 81 -11.03 -25.95 41.86
N LEU A 82 -9.90 -26.28 41.23
CA LEU A 82 -8.83 -25.32 40.90
C LEU A 82 -9.22 -24.37 39.76
N ILE A 83 -9.97 -24.86 38.77
CA ILE A 83 -10.44 -24.05 37.62
C ILE A 83 -11.53 -23.06 38.06
N PHE A 84 -12.49 -23.48 38.91
CA PHE A 84 -13.62 -22.64 39.30
C PHE A 84 -13.33 -21.62 40.42
N ASN A 85 -12.26 -21.79 41.21
CA ASN A 85 -11.89 -20.85 42.29
C ASN A 85 -10.82 -19.81 41.89
N CYS A 86 -10.46 -19.69 40.61
CA CYS A 86 -9.56 -18.64 40.14
C CYS A 86 -10.28 -17.27 40.11
N PRO A 87 -9.76 -16.20 40.75
CA PRO A 87 -10.46 -14.92 40.91
C PRO A 87 -10.47 -14.05 39.62
N CYS A 88 -10.76 -14.65 38.47
CA CYS A 88 -10.79 -14.00 37.15
C CYS A 88 -12.08 -14.31 36.35
N ALA A 89 -13.11 -14.86 37.00
CA ALA A 89 -14.44 -15.09 36.42
C ALA A 89 -15.15 -13.75 36.10
N GLY A 90 -14.79 -13.12 34.98
CA GLY A 90 -15.41 -11.86 34.52
C GLY A 90 -14.63 -11.05 33.48
N ARG A 91 -13.42 -11.44 33.05
CA ARG A 91 -12.70 -10.74 31.98
C ARG A 91 -12.09 -11.70 30.95
N HIS A 92 -12.35 -11.42 29.67
CA HIS A 92 -11.81 -12.17 28.54
C HIS A 92 -10.31 -11.91 28.36
N THR A 93 -9.46 -12.66 29.09
CA THR A 93 -8.11 -13.14 28.72
C THR A 93 -7.42 -13.62 30.00
N CYS A 94 -6.91 -14.85 30.00
CA CYS A 94 -6.13 -15.39 31.12
C CYS A 94 -4.79 -15.90 30.57
N ARG A 95 -3.69 -15.17 30.84
CA ARG A 95 -2.34 -15.65 30.57
C ARG A 95 -1.84 -16.41 31.81
N LEU A 96 -1.30 -17.61 31.60
CA LEU A 96 -0.61 -18.35 32.64
C LEU A 96 0.71 -17.66 33.00
N CYS A 97 0.92 -17.43 34.30
CA CYS A 97 2.13 -16.82 34.83
C CYS A 97 3.31 -17.79 34.76
N THR A 98 4.18 -17.61 33.77
CA THR A 98 5.59 -17.99 33.91
C THR A 98 6.31 -16.87 34.65
N GLY A 99 7.13 -17.22 35.64
CA GLY A 99 7.63 -16.30 36.67
C GLY A 99 8.74 -15.34 36.24
N HIS A 100 8.57 -14.60 35.13
CA HIS A 100 9.20 -13.28 35.02
C HIS A 100 8.27 -12.25 35.67
N GLN A 101 8.84 -11.40 36.53
CA GLN A 101 8.09 -10.28 37.10
C GLN A 101 7.63 -9.36 35.96
N ASP A 102 6.32 -9.09 35.89
CA ASP A 102 5.73 -8.03 35.07
C ASP A 102 6.14 -6.66 35.63
N ALA A 103 7.44 -6.35 35.54
CA ALA A 103 7.97 -5.01 35.69
C ALA A 103 7.53 -4.21 34.45
N ARG A 104 6.26 -3.80 34.43
CA ARG A 104 5.74 -2.87 33.43
C ARG A 104 6.67 -1.68 33.39
N LEU A 105 7.23 -1.41 32.21
CA LEU A 105 8.05 -0.23 31.97
C LEU A 105 7.25 0.99 32.46
N SER A 106 7.86 1.81 33.31
CA SER A 106 7.23 3.04 33.82
C SER A 106 8.25 4.15 33.82
N LEU A 107 7.86 5.29 33.24
CA LEU A 107 8.65 6.51 33.25
C LEU A 107 8.85 7.06 34.66
N GLU A 108 7.89 6.81 35.57
CA GLU A 108 7.98 7.17 37.00
C GLU A 108 9.01 6.32 37.75
N ALA A 109 9.31 5.11 37.25
CA ALA A 109 10.34 4.22 37.78
C ALA A 109 11.71 4.42 37.09
N SER A 110 11.88 5.45 36.26
CA SER A 110 13.13 5.69 35.52
C SER A 110 14.35 6.00 36.38
N SER A 111 14.16 6.43 37.62
CA SER A 111 15.19 6.57 38.65
C SER A 111 15.76 5.22 39.13
N HIS A 112 15.08 4.10 38.84
CA HIS A 112 15.53 2.75 39.18
C HIS A 112 16.14 1.99 37.99
N TRP A 113 16.24 2.61 36.81
CA TRP A 113 16.92 2.00 35.66
C TRP A 113 18.42 1.91 35.92
N GLN A 114 19.04 0.82 35.47
CA GLN A 114 20.48 0.62 35.57
C GLN A 114 21.23 1.76 34.85
N GLU A 115 22.23 2.34 35.50
CA GLU A 115 23.12 3.30 34.86
C GLU A 115 24.14 2.58 33.97
N LEU A 116 24.37 3.13 32.77
CA LEU A 116 25.44 2.72 31.87
C LEU A 116 26.32 3.94 31.59
N VAL A 117 27.57 3.87 32.06
CA VAL A 117 28.57 4.94 31.91
C VAL A 117 29.21 4.86 30.52
N VAL A 118 29.13 5.96 29.77
CA VAL A 118 29.70 6.12 28.43
C VAL A 118 31.09 6.78 28.57
N ALA A 119 32.06 5.96 28.96
CA ALA A 119 33.44 6.39 29.21
C ALA A 119 34.24 6.52 27.90
N GLY A 120 34.63 7.74 27.55
CA GLY A 120 35.09 8.11 26.19
C GLY A 120 36.36 7.38 25.74
N ASP A 121 37.30 7.15 26.67
CA ASP A 121 38.57 6.47 26.40
C ASP A 121 38.44 4.94 26.22
N SER A 122 37.26 4.37 26.53
CA SER A 122 37.00 2.92 26.45
C SER A 122 35.86 2.55 25.49
N ALA A 123 35.10 3.54 25.01
CA ALA A 123 34.02 3.33 24.07
C ALA A 123 34.57 2.97 22.67
N PRO A 124 33.92 2.05 21.91
CA PRO A 124 34.28 1.80 20.53
C PRO A 124 34.12 3.05 19.67
N ILE A 125 35.08 3.29 18.77
CA ILE A 125 35.07 4.47 17.88
C ILE A 125 33.79 4.50 17.03
N PRO A 126 32.94 5.54 17.11
CA PRO A 126 31.68 5.55 16.39
C PRO A 126 31.85 5.60 14.86
N THR A 127 31.17 4.68 14.16
CA THR A 127 31.17 4.64 12.70
C THR A 127 30.49 5.87 12.10
N LYS A 128 31.20 6.57 11.20
CA LYS A 128 30.64 7.70 10.44
C LYS A 128 29.42 7.28 9.63
N THR A 129 28.45 8.18 9.55
CA THR A 129 27.16 7.94 8.86
C THR A 129 27.34 7.69 7.37
N ARG A 130 26.66 6.65 6.87
CA ARG A 130 26.64 6.28 5.46
C ARG A 130 25.42 6.86 4.75
N ASN A 131 25.69 7.85 3.89
CA ASN A 131 24.68 8.53 3.08
C ASN A 131 24.32 7.74 1.82
N ASP A 132 25.17 6.81 1.41
CA ASP A 132 25.01 5.91 0.25
C ASP A 132 24.16 4.66 0.54
N CYS A 133 23.47 4.62 1.69
CA CYS A 133 22.67 3.48 2.11
C CYS A 133 21.31 3.40 1.42
N HIS A 134 21.04 2.21 0.88
CA HIS A 134 19.81 1.76 0.25
C HIS A 134 19.46 0.36 0.79
N TYR A 135 18.26 -0.12 0.45
CA TYR A 135 17.78 -1.43 0.90
C TYR A 135 18.72 -2.59 0.54
N PHE A 136 19.38 -2.53 -0.62
CA PHE A 136 20.21 -3.64 -1.11
C PHE A 136 21.65 -3.67 -0.59
N ASN A 137 22.17 -2.59 0.01
CA ASN A 137 23.59 -2.50 0.41
C ASN A 137 23.83 -2.25 1.91
N CYS A 138 22.85 -1.73 2.65
CA CYS A 138 22.96 -1.47 4.09
C CYS A 138 21.90 -2.19 4.94
N PHE A 139 20.86 -2.77 4.32
CA PHE A 139 19.86 -3.59 5.02
C PHE A 139 20.13 -5.08 4.79
N ASN A 140 20.12 -5.85 5.86
CA ASN A 140 20.34 -7.29 5.85
C ASN A 140 19.00 -8.02 5.97
N VAL A 141 18.38 -8.30 4.82
CA VAL A 141 17.08 -9.00 4.75
C VAL A 141 17.13 -10.43 5.31
N TYR A 142 18.30 -11.08 5.37
CA TYR A 142 18.46 -12.44 5.90
C TYR A 142 18.31 -12.55 7.43
N ARG A 143 18.24 -11.41 8.13
CA ARG A 143 17.80 -11.35 9.54
C ARG A 143 16.28 -11.49 9.69
N CYS A 144 15.53 -11.27 8.62
CA CYS A 144 14.08 -11.20 8.62
C CYS A 144 13.45 -12.54 8.22
N GLY A 145 12.18 -12.77 8.58
CA GLY A 145 11.44 -13.97 8.18
C GLY A 145 11.66 -15.24 9.00
N ARG A 146 12.61 -15.26 9.97
CA ARG A 146 12.88 -16.42 10.85
C ARG A 146 11.64 -16.95 11.61
N SER A 147 10.66 -16.09 11.86
CA SER A 147 9.39 -16.42 12.54
C SER A 147 8.35 -17.13 11.64
N GLY A 148 8.60 -17.25 10.33
CA GLY A 148 7.71 -17.94 9.37
C GLY A 148 6.39 -17.23 9.03
N ASN A 149 5.87 -16.39 9.93
CA ASN A 149 4.53 -15.78 9.85
C ASN A 149 4.43 -14.51 8.97
N GLN A 150 5.26 -14.39 7.92
CA GLN A 150 5.26 -13.25 6.97
C GLN A 150 5.34 -11.87 7.64
N ARG A 151 6.00 -11.83 8.81
CA ARG A 151 6.04 -10.70 9.72
C ARG A 151 7.46 -10.45 10.19
N MET A 152 7.86 -9.19 10.22
CA MET A 152 9.15 -8.79 10.75
C MET A 152 9.15 -8.80 12.27
N SER A 153 10.31 -9.02 12.84
CA SER A 153 10.56 -9.08 14.28
C SER A 153 11.40 -7.87 14.71
N VAL A 154 11.03 -7.24 15.83
CA VAL A 154 11.68 -6.04 16.36
C VAL A 154 12.17 -6.32 17.77
N TYR A 155 13.48 -6.22 17.98
CA TYR A 155 14.08 -6.28 19.30
C TYR A 155 14.32 -4.87 19.82
N VAL A 156 13.96 -4.63 21.08
CA VAL A 156 14.30 -3.40 21.81
C VAL A 156 15.37 -3.77 22.83
N TYR A 157 16.49 -3.04 22.83
CA TYR A 157 17.54 -3.24 23.82
C TYR A 157 17.03 -2.92 25.24
N PRO A 158 17.61 -3.52 26.30
CA PRO A 158 17.23 -3.24 27.68
C PRO A 158 17.30 -1.74 27.99
N VAL A 159 16.25 -1.23 28.61
CA VAL A 159 16.13 0.20 28.92
C VAL A 159 17.03 0.55 30.12
N ALA A 160 17.91 1.53 29.92
CA ALA A 160 18.97 1.92 30.85
C ALA A 160 19.16 3.43 30.85
N ARG A 161 19.72 3.98 31.95
CA ARG A 161 20.07 5.39 32.07
C ARG A 161 21.50 5.60 31.59
N TYR A 162 21.66 6.03 30.35
CA TYR A 162 22.99 6.34 29.78
C TYR A 162 23.52 7.66 30.35
N VAL A 163 24.68 7.59 31.01
CA VAL A 163 25.35 8.72 31.67
C VAL A 163 26.79 8.87 31.16
N ASP A 164 27.40 10.03 31.35
CA ASP A 164 28.85 10.19 31.20
C ASP A 164 29.61 9.81 32.49
N GLU A 165 30.92 10.06 32.48
CA GLU A 165 31.84 9.81 33.59
C GLU A 165 31.49 10.62 34.86
N ASP A 166 30.77 11.75 34.72
CA ASP A 166 30.28 12.58 35.83
C ASP A 166 28.86 12.18 36.30
N HIS A 167 28.34 11.02 35.85
CA HIS A 167 26.97 10.52 36.10
C HIS A 167 25.84 11.45 35.59
N VAL A 168 26.15 12.37 34.67
CA VAL A 168 25.18 13.24 34.00
C VAL A 168 24.56 12.49 32.82
N ALA A 169 23.23 12.45 32.75
CA ALA A 169 22.53 11.73 31.66
C ALA A 169 22.85 12.34 30.28
N ILE A 170 23.19 11.49 29.29
CA ILE A 170 23.47 11.96 27.92
C ILE A 170 22.22 12.57 27.25
N LYS A 171 21.05 12.02 27.59
CA LYS A 171 19.72 12.50 27.24
C LYS A 171 18.69 11.82 28.16
N PRO A 172 17.89 12.56 28.95
CA PRO A 172 16.73 11.99 29.62
C PRO A 172 15.68 11.50 28.61
N MET A 173 15.08 10.35 28.85
CA MET A 173 14.01 9.81 27.99
C MET A 173 12.76 10.71 28.06
N SER A 174 12.31 11.22 26.92
CA SER A 174 11.02 11.94 26.82
C SER A 174 9.84 10.98 26.97
N ARG A 175 8.67 11.54 27.30
CA ARG A 175 7.40 10.80 27.34
C ARG A 175 7.05 10.26 25.94
N GLU A 176 7.33 11.05 24.91
CA GLU A 176 7.12 10.71 23.51
C GLU A 176 7.98 9.50 23.11
N PHE A 177 9.27 9.49 23.42
CA PHE A 177 10.13 8.34 23.11
C PHE A 177 9.79 7.11 23.94
N PHE A 178 9.38 7.29 25.20
CA PHE A 178 8.83 6.21 26.01
C PHE A 178 7.56 5.60 25.36
N GLU A 179 6.64 6.40 24.82
CA GLU A 179 5.47 5.90 24.09
C GLU A 179 5.85 5.13 22.80
N VAL A 180 6.95 5.49 22.12
CA VAL A 180 7.51 4.70 21.00
C VAL A 180 7.97 3.32 21.49
N ILE A 181 8.80 3.29 22.54
CA ILE A 181 9.36 2.05 23.11
C ILE A 181 8.25 1.13 23.66
N ASP A 182 7.34 1.65 24.48
CA ASP A 182 6.19 0.91 25.01
C ASP A 182 5.28 0.40 23.89
N THR A 183 5.08 1.19 22.82
CA THR A 183 4.32 0.73 21.65
C THR A 183 4.98 -0.45 20.97
N ILE A 184 6.30 -0.43 20.77
CA ILE A 184 7.04 -1.54 20.15
C ILE A 184 6.93 -2.79 21.03
N LEU A 185 7.22 -2.69 22.33
CA LEU A 185 7.18 -3.81 23.28
C LEU A 185 5.79 -4.47 23.37
N ASN A 186 4.72 -3.67 23.28
CA ASN A 186 3.34 -4.17 23.28
C ASN A 186 2.80 -4.47 21.86
N SER A 187 3.62 -4.37 20.81
CA SER A 187 3.22 -4.65 19.43
C SER A 187 3.32 -6.13 19.07
N GLU A 188 2.66 -6.49 17.98
CA GLU A 188 2.71 -7.83 17.41
C GLU A 188 4.02 -8.17 16.67
N TYR A 189 4.94 -7.20 16.59
CA TYR A 189 6.28 -7.31 16.00
C TYR A 189 7.37 -7.60 17.02
N TYR A 190 7.11 -7.43 18.33
CA TYR A 190 8.15 -7.58 19.36
C TYR A 190 8.73 -9.00 19.43
N THR A 191 10.06 -9.10 19.56
CA THR A 191 10.75 -10.31 19.99
C THR A 191 11.69 -10.02 21.18
N PRO A 192 11.74 -10.89 22.20
CA PRO A 192 12.72 -10.79 23.28
C PRO A 192 14.13 -11.23 22.87
N ASN A 193 14.31 -11.90 21.72
CA ASN A 193 15.60 -12.43 21.27
C ASN A 193 16.19 -11.55 20.14
N PRO A 194 17.39 -10.94 20.30
CA PRO A 194 18.03 -10.14 19.26
C PRO A 194 18.45 -10.95 18.02
N GLU A 195 18.67 -12.26 18.16
CA GLU A 195 19.01 -13.14 17.04
C GLU A 195 17.80 -13.47 16.16
N ASP A 196 16.58 -13.43 16.72
CA ASP A 196 15.36 -13.60 15.93
C ASP A 196 14.90 -12.29 15.29
N ALA A 197 15.57 -11.16 15.56
CA ALA A 197 15.15 -9.83 15.19
C ALA A 197 15.60 -9.39 13.78
N CYS A 198 14.62 -8.97 12.99
CA CYS A 198 14.81 -8.26 11.72
C CYS A 198 15.28 -6.82 11.95
N ILE A 199 14.72 -6.11 12.93
CA ILE A 199 15.03 -4.71 13.28
C ILE A 199 15.47 -4.62 14.74
N LEU A 200 16.42 -3.74 15.05
CA LEU A 200 16.87 -3.46 16.42
C LEU A 200 16.67 -1.97 16.77
N VAL A 201 16.13 -1.71 17.96
CA VAL A 201 15.80 -0.35 18.43
C VAL A 201 16.55 -0.04 19.72
N PRO A 202 17.57 0.84 19.68
CA PRO A 202 18.24 1.36 20.88
C PRO A 202 17.27 2.13 21.80
N PRO A 203 17.44 2.12 23.13
CA PRO A 203 16.55 2.81 24.06
C PRO A 203 17.09 4.22 24.36
N ILE A 204 17.62 4.89 23.33
CA ILE A 204 18.25 6.22 23.42
C ILE A 204 17.38 7.23 22.67
N ASP A 205 16.93 8.26 23.38
CA ASP A 205 16.03 9.27 22.81
C ASP A 205 16.77 10.20 21.83
N THR A 206 16.53 10.00 20.54
CA THR A 206 16.98 10.88 19.46
C THR A 206 15.86 11.72 18.84
N LEU A 207 14.67 11.80 19.46
CA LEU A 207 13.50 12.48 18.86
C LEU A 207 13.74 13.96 18.57
N ASN A 208 14.55 14.62 19.38
CA ASN A 208 14.82 16.04 19.28
C ASN A 208 16.30 16.34 19.56
N GLU A 209 17.00 16.89 18.55
CA GLU A 209 18.42 17.25 18.63
C GLU A 209 18.70 18.47 19.54
N ASN A 210 17.68 19.22 19.96
CA ASN A 210 17.87 20.25 20.98
C ASN A 210 18.50 19.64 22.25
N ASN A 211 19.63 20.21 22.69
CA ASN A 211 20.41 19.77 23.86
C ASN A 211 20.87 18.29 23.79
N LEU A 212 21.13 17.78 22.59
CA LEU A 212 21.57 16.39 22.38
C LEU A 212 23.10 16.29 22.37
N ARG A 213 23.69 15.50 23.28
CA ARG A 213 25.14 15.27 23.34
C ARG A 213 25.57 14.26 22.27
N LYS A 214 25.75 14.75 21.05
CA LYS A 214 25.96 13.95 19.82
C LYS A 214 27.08 12.91 19.96
N ASP A 215 28.26 13.33 20.38
CA ASP A 215 29.44 12.45 20.46
C ASP A 215 29.22 11.32 21.48
N LYS A 216 28.72 11.67 22.68
CA LYS A 216 28.37 10.68 23.72
C LYS A 216 27.22 9.74 23.33
N ILE A 217 26.29 10.17 22.48
CA ILE A 217 25.25 9.26 21.95
C ILE A 217 25.84 8.33 20.87
N ALA A 218 26.77 8.82 20.05
CA ALA A 218 27.46 7.99 19.06
C ALA A 218 28.34 6.92 19.74
N GLU A 219 29.06 7.28 20.81
CA GLU A 219 29.77 6.35 21.71
C GLU A 219 28.81 5.32 22.32
N ALA A 220 27.68 5.77 22.89
CA ALA A 220 26.68 4.88 23.49
C ALA A 220 26.07 3.87 22.50
N LEU A 221 25.83 4.28 21.25
CA LEU A 221 25.37 3.38 20.19
C LEU A 221 26.46 2.37 19.81
N ALA A 222 27.71 2.81 19.70
CA ALA A 222 28.84 1.95 19.36
C ALA A 222 29.15 0.89 20.44
N MET A 223 28.77 1.15 21.71
CA MET A 223 28.85 0.19 22.82
C MET A 223 27.76 -0.91 22.80
N LEU A 224 26.73 -0.81 21.96
CA LEU A 224 25.63 -1.80 21.97
C LEU A 224 26.07 -3.15 21.39
N PRO A 225 25.81 -4.29 22.08
CA PRO A 225 26.38 -5.60 21.71
C PRO A 225 26.12 -6.09 20.28
N HIS A 226 25.02 -5.68 19.65
CA HIS A 226 24.66 -6.07 18.28
C HIS A 226 24.69 -4.90 17.29
N TRP A 227 25.30 -3.75 17.64
CA TRP A 227 25.26 -2.52 16.82
C TRP A 227 25.64 -2.75 15.36
N SER A 228 26.73 -3.50 15.12
CA SER A 228 27.16 -3.92 13.77
C SER A 228 27.18 -2.76 12.75
N GLU A 229 27.84 -1.66 13.13
CA GLU A 229 27.88 -0.40 12.36
C GLU A 229 26.49 0.18 12.03
N GLY A 230 25.46 -0.11 12.84
CA GLY A 230 24.08 0.32 12.62
C GLY A 230 23.26 -0.54 11.66
N GLU A 231 23.75 -1.71 11.22
CA GLU A 231 23.01 -2.60 10.32
C GLU A 231 21.67 -3.03 10.93
N ASN A 232 20.57 -2.83 10.19
CA ASN A 232 19.18 -3.05 10.63
C ASN A 232 18.75 -2.31 11.91
N HIS A 233 19.50 -1.30 12.36
CA HIS A 233 19.11 -0.47 13.49
C HIS A 233 18.16 0.65 13.06
N LEU A 234 17.11 0.90 13.85
CA LEU A 234 16.14 1.98 13.61
C LEU A 234 16.25 3.05 14.70
N LEU A 235 16.52 4.29 14.28
CA LEU A 235 16.54 5.47 15.14
C LEU A 235 15.35 6.38 14.81
N PHE A 236 14.74 6.97 15.84
CA PHE A 236 13.61 7.90 15.68
C PHE A 236 14.06 9.34 15.92
N ASN A 237 13.76 10.25 14.99
CA ASN A 237 14.11 11.67 15.08
C ASN A 237 13.03 12.54 14.43
N MET A 238 12.24 13.28 15.20
CA MET A 238 11.23 14.19 14.64
C MET A 238 11.77 15.59 14.37
N LEU A 239 12.76 16.04 15.14
CA LEU A 239 13.32 17.38 15.05
C LEU A 239 14.85 17.30 14.82
N PRO A 240 15.29 17.18 13.56
CA PRO A 240 16.71 17.21 13.20
C PRO A 240 17.31 18.62 13.33
N GLY A 241 18.63 18.67 13.51
CA GLY A 241 19.43 19.89 13.59
C GLY A 241 19.11 20.82 14.76
N THR A 242 19.89 21.90 14.90
CA THR A 242 19.73 22.91 15.97
C THR A 242 20.22 24.28 15.47
N PRO A 243 19.68 25.42 15.96
CA PRO A 243 20.19 26.73 15.57
C PRO A 243 21.73 26.83 15.72
N PRO A 244 22.47 27.38 14.75
CA PRO A 244 21.98 28.02 13.52
C PRO A 244 21.76 27.07 12.32
N VAL A 245 22.21 25.82 12.37
CA VAL A 245 22.14 24.86 11.25
C VAL A 245 21.08 23.79 11.50
N PHE A 246 19.94 23.94 10.83
CA PHE A 246 18.87 22.95 10.85
C PHE A 246 19.12 21.88 9.78
N ASP A 247 19.83 20.83 10.17
CA ASP A 247 19.99 19.62 9.36
C ASP A 247 18.65 19.02 8.94
N THR A 248 18.62 18.38 7.77
CA THR A 248 17.42 17.72 7.20
C THR A 248 17.41 16.21 7.44
N THR A 249 18.32 15.70 8.27
CA THR A 249 18.36 14.33 8.79
C THR A 249 19.04 14.37 10.15
N LEU A 250 18.85 13.35 10.99
CA LEU A 250 19.49 13.26 12.31
C LEU A 250 21.02 13.44 12.15
N ASN A 251 21.60 14.47 12.74
CA ASN A 251 23.03 14.75 12.58
C ASN A 251 23.83 14.13 13.74
N LEU A 252 24.12 12.84 13.58
CA LEU A 252 24.76 11.93 14.54
C LEU A 252 25.56 10.88 13.77
N ALA A 253 26.73 10.46 14.27
CA ALA A 253 27.48 9.34 13.71
C ALA A 253 26.77 8.00 14.01
N ARG A 254 26.12 7.42 12.99
CA ARG A 254 25.21 6.27 13.13
C ARG A 254 25.48 5.11 12.17
N GLY A 255 26.62 5.11 11.47
CA GLY A 255 26.92 4.14 10.43
C GLY A 255 25.79 3.95 9.41
N LYS A 256 25.34 2.70 9.25
CA LYS A 256 24.26 2.24 8.37
C LYS A 256 22.84 2.53 8.89
N ALA A 257 22.63 2.91 10.15
CA ALA A 257 21.30 2.87 10.77
C ALA A 257 20.21 3.64 9.99
N LEU A 258 19.01 3.05 9.95
CA LEU A 258 17.78 3.61 9.39
C LEU A 258 17.29 4.75 10.30
N VAL A 259 16.70 5.78 9.70
CA VAL A 259 16.08 6.88 10.43
C VAL A 259 14.60 6.98 10.07
N ALA A 260 13.76 6.86 11.08
CA ALA A 260 12.39 7.35 11.04
C ALA A 260 12.43 8.85 11.41
N GLY A 261 12.38 9.71 10.39
CA GLY A 261 12.83 11.11 10.42
C GLY A 261 11.73 12.12 10.06
N GLY A 262 11.55 13.17 10.86
CA GLY A 262 10.45 14.12 10.71
C GLY A 262 10.69 15.33 9.77
N GLY A 263 11.93 15.53 9.30
CA GLY A 263 12.36 16.78 8.64
C GLY A 263 13.13 16.60 7.33
N PHE A 264 12.87 15.51 6.61
CA PHE A 264 13.63 15.13 5.43
C PHE A 264 13.51 16.10 4.25
N SER A 265 14.67 16.36 3.61
CA SER A 265 14.75 16.93 2.26
C SER A 265 14.94 15.83 1.24
N SER A 266 14.43 16.01 0.03
CA SER A 266 14.68 15.15 -1.13
C SER A 266 16.18 14.94 -1.44
N LEU A 267 17.05 15.86 -0.99
CA LEU A 267 18.50 15.76 -1.13
C LEU A 267 19.19 14.86 -0.09
N THR A 268 18.55 14.61 1.07
CA THR A 268 19.13 13.85 2.20
C THR A 268 18.32 12.61 2.58
N TYR A 269 17.11 12.46 2.04
CA TYR A 269 16.24 11.31 2.24
C TYR A 269 16.74 10.10 1.46
N ARG A 270 17.17 9.06 2.18
CA ARG A 270 17.53 7.77 1.57
C ARG A 270 16.24 7.02 1.20
N ARG A 271 15.68 7.33 0.03
CA ARG A 271 14.39 6.77 -0.46
C ARG A 271 14.38 5.24 -0.42
N GLY A 272 13.32 4.66 0.17
CA GLY A 272 13.19 3.21 0.36
C GLY A 272 14.05 2.63 1.49
N TYR A 273 14.80 3.48 2.21
CA TYR A 273 15.66 3.09 3.33
C TYR A 273 15.24 3.81 4.62
N ASP A 274 15.29 5.14 4.64
CA ASP A 274 14.72 5.96 5.71
C ASP A 274 13.19 6.05 5.61
N ILE A 275 12.51 6.50 6.67
CA ILE A 275 11.04 6.66 6.71
C ILE A 275 10.70 8.08 7.14
N SER A 276 9.95 8.83 6.33
CA SER A 276 9.47 10.16 6.74
C SER A 276 8.36 10.06 7.79
N LEU A 277 8.46 10.84 8.87
CA LEU A 277 7.51 10.92 9.98
C LEU A 277 6.82 12.28 10.05
N PRO A 278 5.65 12.39 10.71
CA PRO A 278 5.13 13.70 11.12
C PRO A 278 5.95 14.24 12.29
N VAL A 279 5.98 15.56 12.43
CA VAL A 279 6.42 16.21 13.68
C VAL A 279 5.24 16.25 14.65
N TYR A 280 5.23 15.32 15.61
CA TYR A 280 4.18 15.22 16.63
C TYR A 280 4.12 16.47 17.53
N ASN A 281 2.89 16.87 17.92
CA ASN A 281 2.66 17.97 18.86
C ASN A 281 2.08 17.46 20.20
N PRO A 282 2.86 17.41 21.29
CA PRO A 282 2.41 16.96 22.61
C PRO A 282 1.26 17.77 23.22
N ALA A 283 1.00 18.99 22.76
CA ALA A 283 -0.11 19.82 23.25
C ALA A 283 -1.49 19.15 23.11
N HIS A 284 -1.61 18.10 22.30
CA HIS A 284 -2.86 17.36 22.07
C HIS A 284 -3.04 16.11 22.92
N GLN A 285 -2.01 15.67 23.64
CA GLN A 285 -1.98 14.38 24.34
C GLN A 285 -3.12 14.25 25.38
N ASN A 286 -3.48 15.37 26.03
CA ASN A 286 -4.57 15.45 27.00
C ASN A 286 -5.92 15.89 26.39
N SER A 287 -5.98 16.11 25.08
CA SER A 287 -7.22 16.45 24.35
C SER A 287 -7.47 15.39 23.27
N PRO A 288 -7.76 14.12 23.63
CA PRO A 288 -8.18 13.15 22.64
C PRO A 288 -9.43 13.71 21.95
N VAL A 289 -9.36 13.88 20.62
CA VAL A 289 -10.58 13.77 19.83
C VAL A 289 -10.97 12.32 20.01
N GLY A 290 -11.88 12.06 20.97
CA GLY A 290 -12.27 10.70 21.31
C GLY A 290 -12.66 9.98 20.03
N ARG A 291 -12.25 8.72 19.89
CA ARG A 291 -12.49 7.85 18.72
C ARG A 291 -13.99 7.69 18.46
N LYS A 292 -14.59 8.73 17.89
CA LYS A 292 -15.97 8.76 17.42
C LYS A 292 -15.98 8.13 16.03
N PRO A 293 -17.02 7.39 15.66
CA PRO A 293 -17.10 6.80 14.33
C PRO A 293 -16.89 7.88 13.26
N ILE A 294 -16.09 7.59 12.23
CA ILE A 294 -15.78 8.51 11.12
C ILE A 294 -17.06 9.17 10.60
N LYS A 295 -18.14 8.39 10.44
CA LYS A 295 -19.48 8.87 10.07
C LYS A 295 -19.95 10.07 10.92
N LEU A 296 -19.77 10.01 12.23
CA LEU A 296 -20.19 11.04 13.19
C LEU A 296 -19.25 12.28 13.22
N MET A 297 -18.09 12.20 12.56
CA MET A 297 -17.20 13.35 12.30
C MET A 297 -17.40 13.92 10.89
N VAL A 298 -17.67 13.09 9.88
CA VAL A 298 -18.11 13.52 8.54
C VAL A 298 -19.45 14.27 8.65
N ASP A 299 -20.42 13.73 9.39
CA ASP A 299 -21.69 14.40 9.73
C ASP A 299 -21.47 15.73 10.50
N ARG A 300 -20.31 15.92 11.14
CA ARG A 300 -19.93 17.19 11.80
C ARG A 300 -19.10 18.11 10.91
N LEU A 301 -18.49 17.63 9.84
CA LEU A 301 -17.87 18.47 8.80
C LEU A 301 -18.95 19.06 7.91
N THR A 302 -19.97 18.27 7.55
CA THR A 302 -21.14 18.72 6.78
C THR A 302 -22.08 19.61 7.60
N ASN A 303 -22.26 19.37 8.91
CA ASN A 303 -23.07 20.24 9.78
C ASN A 303 -22.29 21.37 10.49
N ARG A 304 -20.97 21.49 10.33
CA ARG A 304 -20.27 22.70 10.79
C ARG A 304 -20.56 23.81 9.78
N GLY A 305 -21.29 24.83 10.23
CA GLY A 305 -21.51 26.05 9.46
C GLY A 305 -20.19 26.59 8.89
N SER A 306 -20.27 27.16 7.68
CA SER A 306 -19.15 27.54 6.82
C SER A 306 -17.87 27.89 7.59
N ARG A 307 -16.81 27.09 7.39
CA ARG A 307 -15.44 27.44 7.82
C ARG A 307 -15.17 28.88 7.36
N ARG A 308 -14.92 29.76 8.32
CA ARG A 308 -14.86 31.21 8.13
C ARG A 308 -13.72 31.60 7.20
N TRP A 309 -12.53 31.08 7.45
CA TRP A 309 -11.31 31.50 6.77
C TRP A 309 -11.04 30.62 5.55
N PHE A 310 -10.68 31.20 4.41
CA PHE A 310 -10.25 30.42 3.26
C PHE A 310 -8.85 29.84 3.47
N VAL A 311 -7.84 30.67 3.76
CA VAL A 311 -6.48 30.27 4.16
C VAL A 311 -6.10 30.85 5.54
N VAL A 312 -5.47 30.04 6.39
CA VAL A 312 -4.80 30.51 7.62
C VAL A 312 -3.31 30.13 7.60
N SER A 313 -2.44 31.13 7.75
CA SER A 313 -1.03 30.94 8.06
C SER A 313 -0.84 31.07 9.58
N SER A 314 -0.24 30.05 10.21
CA SER A 314 -0.19 29.93 11.69
C SER A 314 1.21 29.68 12.27
N GLN A 315 2.21 29.60 11.40
CA GLN A 315 3.61 29.43 11.76
C GLN A 315 4.17 30.75 12.30
N VAL A 316 4.98 30.64 13.35
CA VAL A 316 5.72 31.78 13.91
C VAL A 316 7.11 31.83 13.29
N ASN A 317 7.65 33.03 13.12
CA ASN A 317 8.96 33.26 12.49
C ASN A 317 9.04 32.80 11.02
N ILE A 318 8.00 33.08 10.22
CA ILE A 318 8.05 32.99 8.76
C ILE A 318 9.18 33.90 8.24
N HIS A 319 9.93 33.47 7.21
CA HIS A 319 10.96 34.31 6.60
C HIS A 319 10.36 35.62 6.08
N ARG A 320 11.13 36.71 6.13
CA ARG A 320 10.61 38.05 5.79
C ARG A 320 10.02 38.08 4.38
N ASP A 321 10.71 37.50 3.40
CA ASP A 321 10.31 37.58 2.00
C ASP A 321 8.97 36.84 1.75
N TYR A 322 8.81 35.59 2.24
CA TYR A 322 7.50 34.89 2.19
C TYR A 322 6.38 35.64 2.93
N ARG A 323 6.72 36.41 3.97
CA ARG A 323 5.73 37.24 4.68
C ARG A 323 5.33 38.44 3.84
N GLU A 324 6.28 39.09 3.17
CA GLU A 324 6.02 40.18 2.23
C GLU A 324 5.13 39.68 1.07
N ASP A 325 5.36 38.47 0.53
CA ASP A 325 4.50 37.86 -0.50
C ASP A 325 3.06 37.59 -0.04
N LEU A 326 2.88 37.17 1.22
CA LEU A 326 1.56 36.96 1.82
C LEU A 326 0.84 38.28 2.15
N GLU A 327 1.57 39.27 2.67
CA GLU A 327 1.02 40.59 2.98
C GLU A 327 0.71 41.38 1.70
N ALA A 328 1.47 41.18 0.61
CA ALA A 328 1.17 41.73 -0.70
C ALA A 328 -0.14 41.17 -1.29
N GLN A 329 -0.43 39.88 -1.10
CA GLN A 329 -1.71 39.30 -1.53
C GLN A 329 -2.91 39.96 -0.82
N LEU A 330 -2.80 40.35 0.46
CA LEU A 330 -3.86 41.08 1.16
C LEU A 330 -4.20 42.46 0.55
N LEU A 331 -3.38 42.98 -0.36
CA LEU A 331 -3.62 44.24 -1.09
C LEU A 331 -4.40 44.05 -2.40
N ASP A 332 -4.61 42.82 -2.87
CA ASP A 332 -5.44 42.57 -4.06
C ASP A 332 -6.93 42.83 -3.73
N LYS A 333 -7.53 43.73 -4.51
CA LYS A 333 -8.95 44.10 -4.41
C LYS A 333 -9.92 42.96 -4.72
N LYS A 334 -9.44 41.83 -5.28
CA LYS A 334 -10.24 40.60 -5.46
C LYS A 334 -10.40 39.78 -4.17
N LEU A 335 -9.56 40.00 -3.15
CA LEU A 335 -9.58 39.23 -1.91
C LEU A 335 -10.55 39.83 -0.88
N GLN A 336 -11.34 38.96 -0.25
CA GLN A 336 -12.28 39.31 0.81
C GLN A 336 -11.58 39.29 2.17
N ARG A 337 -12.16 39.99 3.15
CA ARG A 337 -11.58 40.13 4.50
C ARG A 337 -11.33 38.80 5.22
N ASP A 338 -12.14 37.77 4.95
CA ASP A 338 -12.00 36.44 5.55
C ASP A 338 -11.24 35.44 4.64
N ASP A 339 -10.64 35.88 3.53
CA ASP A 339 -9.92 34.97 2.62
C ASP A 339 -8.54 34.54 3.16
N LEU A 340 -7.77 35.43 3.78
CA LEU A 340 -6.42 35.11 4.28
C LEU A 340 -6.19 35.71 5.67
N LEU A 341 -5.86 34.85 6.63
CA LEU A 341 -5.45 35.23 7.98
C LEU A 341 -3.99 34.85 8.23
N ILE A 342 -3.14 35.87 8.42
CA ILE A 342 -1.74 35.70 8.81
C ILE A 342 -1.65 35.90 10.33
N LEU A 343 -1.23 34.85 11.04
CA LEU A 343 -1.09 34.82 12.48
C LEU A 343 0.39 34.77 12.91
N ASP A 344 0.73 35.53 13.95
CA ASP A 344 2.07 35.66 14.47
C ASP A 344 2.15 35.32 15.97
N LYS A 345 3.35 35.40 16.55
CA LYS A 345 3.60 35.33 17.98
C LYS A 345 2.98 36.55 18.68
N CYS A 346 2.21 36.32 19.74
CA CYS A 346 1.73 37.38 20.61
C CYS A 346 2.87 38.05 21.40
N HIS A 347 2.83 39.37 21.54
CA HIS A 347 3.75 40.14 22.37
C HIS A 347 3.10 40.50 23.71
N PRO A 348 3.80 40.44 24.86
CA PRO A 348 5.21 40.05 25.05
C PRO A 348 5.43 38.54 25.28
N TYR A 349 4.37 37.74 25.50
CA TYR A 349 4.49 36.37 26.02
C TYR A 349 4.61 35.28 24.94
N THR A 350 5.62 34.41 25.07
CA THR A 350 5.79 33.16 24.30
C THR A 350 4.84 32.04 24.76
N ASN A 351 3.53 32.25 24.70
CA ASN A 351 2.59 31.14 24.88
C ASN A 351 2.34 30.43 23.53
N LEU A 352 2.76 29.18 23.44
CA LEU A 352 2.63 28.34 22.23
C LEU A 352 1.17 27.99 21.89
N THR A 353 0.25 28.09 22.84
CA THR A 353 -1.20 27.79 22.65
C THR A 353 -2.02 28.98 22.14
N VAL A 354 -1.37 30.09 21.77
CA VAL A 354 -2.03 31.27 21.17
C VAL A 354 -1.24 31.81 19.99
N ARG A 355 -1.93 32.55 19.13
CA ARG A 355 -1.33 33.39 18.08
C ARG A 355 -2.06 34.73 18.02
N CYS A 356 -1.45 35.73 17.42
CA CYS A 356 -2.01 37.07 17.32
C CYS A 356 -2.03 37.60 15.90
N HIS A 357 -3.06 38.40 15.57
CA HIS A 357 -3.12 39.25 14.38
C HIS A 357 -3.34 40.69 14.84
N GLY A 358 -2.27 41.49 14.82
CA GLY A 358 -2.26 42.78 15.50
C GLY A 358 -2.58 42.61 17.00
N SER A 359 -3.65 43.23 17.47
CA SER A 359 -4.15 43.12 18.85
C SER A 359 -5.12 41.95 19.10
N GLN A 360 -5.54 41.22 18.06
CA GLN A 360 -6.50 40.12 18.19
C GLN A 360 -5.79 38.82 18.56
N VAL A 361 -6.30 38.11 19.58
CA VAL A 361 -5.73 36.85 20.09
C VAL A 361 -6.58 35.67 19.62
N PHE A 362 -5.93 34.64 19.06
CA PHE A 362 -6.53 33.41 18.59
C PHE A 362 -5.99 32.21 19.38
N SER A 363 -6.87 31.26 19.74
CA SER A 363 -6.43 30.01 20.37
C SER A 363 -5.79 29.09 19.34
N TYR A 364 -4.55 28.68 19.59
CA TYR A 364 -3.82 27.76 18.74
C TYR A 364 -3.75 26.36 19.38
N PRO A 365 -3.98 25.28 18.61
CA PRO A 365 -4.32 25.25 17.17
C PRO A 365 -5.84 25.22 16.91
N GLN A 366 -6.67 25.70 17.84
CA GLN A 366 -8.14 25.65 17.68
C GLN A 366 -8.63 26.43 16.45
N VAL A 367 -8.02 27.59 16.16
CA VAL A 367 -8.31 28.44 15.00
C VAL A 367 -8.21 27.72 13.65
N LEU A 368 -7.37 26.67 13.54
CA LEU A 368 -7.24 25.88 12.30
C LEU A 368 -8.54 25.13 11.94
N ARG A 369 -9.46 24.94 12.91
CA ARG A 369 -10.78 24.34 12.68
C ARG A 369 -11.76 25.27 11.97
N GLU A 370 -11.45 26.56 11.90
CA GLU A 370 -12.24 27.60 11.22
C GLU A 370 -11.72 27.86 9.79
N ALA A 371 -10.62 27.22 9.40
CA ALA A 371 -9.90 27.44 8.15
C ALA A 371 -10.16 26.32 7.12
N LYS A 372 -10.38 26.64 5.84
CA LYS A 372 -10.49 25.65 4.77
C LYS A 372 -9.14 25.04 4.42
N PHE A 373 -8.13 25.91 4.25
CA PHE A 373 -6.74 25.60 3.96
C PHE A 373 -5.82 26.15 5.06
N CYS A 374 -4.73 25.42 5.35
CA CYS A 374 -3.75 25.80 6.35
C CYS A 374 -2.36 25.80 5.72
N LEU A 375 -1.69 26.94 5.78
CA LEU A 375 -0.43 27.15 5.08
C LEU A 375 0.75 26.58 5.88
N ILE A 376 1.59 25.81 5.18
CA ILE A 376 2.79 25.12 5.69
C ILE A 376 3.99 25.59 4.86
N ILE A 377 4.56 26.73 5.23
CA ILE A 377 5.71 27.37 4.59
C ILE A 377 7.01 26.74 5.08
N ARG A 378 8.05 26.77 4.25
CA ARG A 378 9.45 26.53 4.64
C ARG A 378 9.81 27.31 5.91
N GLY A 379 10.07 26.58 6.99
CA GLY A 379 10.64 27.11 8.23
C GLY A 379 12.12 26.78 8.34
N GLY A 380 12.75 27.15 9.46
CA GLY A 380 14.13 26.76 9.75
C GLY A 380 14.31 25.22 9.70
N ARG A 381 13.36 24.47 10.26
CA ARG A 381 13.19 23.04 9.97
C ARG A 381 12.12 22.87 8.90
N LEU A 382 12.33 21.97 7.94
CA LEU A 382 11.32 21.59 6.95
C LEU A 382 10.10 20.94 7.66
N GLY A 383 10.38 19.89 8.45
CA GLY A 383 9.42 19.23 9.32
C GLY A 383 8.95 20.13 10.46
N GLN A 384 7.64 20.37 10.53
CA GLN A 384 7.03 21.27 11.52
C GLN A 384 5.68 20.74 12.01
N SER A 385 5.37 20.99 13.29
CA SER A 385 4.11 20.55 13.89
C SER A 385 2.87 21.17 13.24
N ALA A 386 3.01 22.32 12.56
CA ALA A 386 1.94 22.97 11.85
C ALA A 386 1.24 22.03 10.84
N PHE A 387 1.99 21.12 10.20
CA PHE A 387 1.42 20.13 9.28
C PHE A 387 0.51 19.14 10.03
N TYR A 388 1.01 18.57 11.13
CA TYR A 388 0.26 17.69 12.04
C TYR A 388 -0.98 18.40 12.61
N ASP A 389 -0.84 19.65 13.03
CA ASP A 389 -1.90 20.48 13.63
C ASP A 389 -3.00 20.85 12.62
N ALA A 390 -2.63 21.13 11.36
CA ALA A 390 -3.55 21.35 10.25
C ALA A 390 -4.36 20.09 9.94
N MET A 391 -3.69 18.94 9.81
CA MET A 391 -4.36 17.66 9.52
C MET A 391 -5.40 17.32 10.59
N ARG A 392 -5.02 17.45 11.85
CA ARG A 392 -5.88 17.24 13.02
C ARG A 392 -7.10 18.17 13.08
N ALA A 393 -7.04 19.33 12.44
CA ALA A 393 -8.15 20.27 12.34
C ALA A 393 -9.07 20.00 11.12
N GLY A 394 -8.72 19.03 10.27
CA GLY A 394 -9.35 18.83 8.95
C GLY A 394 -9.18 20.03 8.05
N CYS A 395 -8.06 20.72 8.19
CA CYS A 395 -7.67 21.87 7.40
C CYS A 395 -6.70 21.37 6.32
N VAL A 396 -6.98 21.59 5.04
CA VAL A 396 -6.15 21.04 3.96
C VAL A 396 -4.79 21.73 3.99
N PRO A 397 -3.66 21.00 4.19
CA PRO A 397 -2.35 21.61 4.16
C PRO A 397 -2.01 22.12 2.76
N VAL A 398 -1.63 23.39 2.68
CA VAL A 398 -1.00 23.99 1.50
C VAL A 398 0.50 24.05 1.79
N VAL A 399 1.28 23.21 1.12
CA VAL A 399 2.70 23.01 1.41
C VAL A 399 3.53 23.85 0.45
N VAL A 400 4.27 24.80 1.01
CA VAL A 400 5.15 25.75 0.32
C VAL A 400 6.56 25.56 0.88
N ALA A 401 7.16 24.41 0.58
CA ALA A 401 8.44 23.98 1.12
C ALA A 401 9.13 23.01 0.15
N ASP A 402 9.99 23.55 -0.70
CA ASP A 402 10.57 22.81 -1.82
C ASP A 402 11.50 21.71 -1.34
N GLY A 403 11.24 20.52 -1.87
CA GLY A 403 11.95 19.29 -1.52
C GLY A 403 11.61 18.72 -0.15
N TYR A 404 10.58 19.20 0.57
CA TYR A 404 10.14 18.58 1.84
C TYR A 404 9.47 17.22 1.58
N VAL A 405 10.02 16.16 2.18
CA VAL A 405 9.50 14.80 2.04
C VAL A 405 8.38 14.57 3.07
N LEU A 406 7.13 14.62 2.61
CA LEU A 406 5.95 14.46 3.48
C LEU A 406 5.93 13.12 4.24
N PRO A 407 5.27 13.06 5.42
CA PRO A 407 5.23 11.86 6.26
C PRO A 407 4.71 10.62 5.52
N PHE A 408 5.35 9.46 5.69
CA PHE A 408 5.00 8.20 5.03
C PHE A 408 4.70 8.31 3.51
N SER A 409 5.35 9.25 2.81
CA SER A 409 5.14 9.57 1.39
C SER A 409 5.44 8.44 0.39
N GLU A 410 5.94 7.29 0.86
CA GLU A 410 6.07 6.08 0.04
C GLU A 410 4.78 5.25 -0.01
N VAL A 411 3.88 5.42 0.97
CA VAL A 411 2.59 4.71 1.06
C VAL A 411 1.38 5.65 1.05
N ILE A 412 1.51 6.91 1.49
CA ILE A 412 0.43 7.91 1.44
C ILE A 412 0.51 8.72 0.15
N ASP A 413 -0.58 8.73 -0.64
CA ASP A 413 -0.73 9.62 -1.78
C ASP A 413 -1.23 10.98 -1.31
N TRP A 414 -0.27 11.89 -1.11
CA TRP A 414 -0.53 13.23 -0.61
C TRP A 414 -1.29 14.13 -1.60
N ARG A 415 -1.47 13.74 -2.87
CA ARG A 415 -2.26 14.50 -3.86
C ARG A 415 -3.75 14.57 -3.51
N GLU A 416 -4.24 13.56 -2.79
CA GLU A 416 -5.63 13.48 -2.30
C GLU A 416 -5.87 14.30 -1.02
N ALA A 417 -4.81 14.79 -0.37
CA ALA A 417 -4.88 15.38 0.97
C ALA A 417 -4.17 16.73 1.13
N THR A 418 -3.35 17.16 0.16
CA THR A 418 -2.58 18.41 0.23
C THR A 418 -2.60 19.13 -1.10
N VAL A 419 -2.39 20.45 -1.07
CA VAL A 419 -1.98 21.22 -2.25
C VAL A 419 -0.50 21.53 -2.07
N GLN A 420 0.33 21.16 -3.06
CA GLN A 420 1.74 21.51 -3.08
C GLN A 420 1.93 22.69 -4.04
N VAL A 421 2.65 23.72 -3.59
CA VAL A 421 2.91 24.96 -4.33
C VAL A 421 4.40 25.24 -4.20
N PHE A 422 5.08 25.53 -5.30
CA PHE A 422 6.51 25.86 -5.27
C PHE A 422 6.75 27.16 -4.49
N GLU A 423 7.93 27.31 -3.89
CA GLU A 423 8.24 28.51 -3.11
C GLU A 423 8.20 29.79 -3.98
N GLU A 424 8.52 29.68 -5.27
CA GLU A 424 8.42 30.78 -6.26
C GLU A 424 6.98 31.17 -6.63
N ASP A 425 6.02 30.26 -6.49
CA ASP A 425 4.60 30.48 -6.80
C ASP A 425 3.77 30.98 -5.60
N LEU A 426 4.39 31.17 -4.44
CA LEU A 426 3.72 31.72 -3.25
C LEU A 426 2.96 33.04 -3.52
N PRO A 427 3.46 34.00 -4.34
CA PRO A 427 2.75 35.24 -4.63
C PRO A 427 1.41 35.07 -5.36
N THR A 428 1.21 33.96 -6.09
CA THR A 428 -0.02 33.67 -6.88
C THR A 428 -0.88 32.56 -6.25
N MET A 429 -0.46 32.01 -5.11
CA MET A 429 -1.11 30.91 -4.38
C MET A 429 -2.63 31.10 -4.23
N MET A 430 -3.11 32.29 -3.85
CA MET A 430 -4.54 32.52 -3.64
C MET A 430 -5.38 32.44 -4.93
N GLU A 431 -4.80 32.78 -6.09
CA GLU A 431 -5.49 32.63 -7.39
C GLU A 431 -5.55 31.15 -7.79
N MET A 432 -4.45 30.41 -7.65
CA MET A 432 -4.40 28.96 -7.92
C MET A 432 -5.38 28.18 -7.04
N LEU A 433 -5.38 28.39 -5.72
CA LEU A 433 -6.29 27.69 -4.80
C LEU A 433 -7.77 27.94 -5.13
N LYS A 434 -8.14 29.16 -5.56
CA LYS A 434 -9.52 29.50 -5.94
C LYS A 434 -9.92 28.95 -7.32
N LYS A 435 -8.97 28.75 -8.22
CA LYS A 435 -9.18 28.27 -9.59
C LYS A 435 -9.17 26.74 -9.67
N ASP A 436 -8.19 26.10 -9.05
CA ASP A 436 -7.83 24.69 -9.31
C ASP A 436 -8.43 23.72 -8.24
N VAL A 437 -9.07 24.25 -7.18
CA VAL A 437 -9.73 23.46 -6.14
C VAL A 437 -11.22 23.83 -6.00
N SER A 438 -12.09 23.01 -6.60
CA SER A 438 -13.55 23.11 -6.43
C SER A 438 -13.99 22.86 -4.98
N GLN A 439 -15.20 23.30 -4.60
CA GLN A 439 -15.71 23.01 -3.25
C GLN A 439 -15.95 21.51 -2.99
N GLU A 440 -16.24 20.73 -4.03
CA GLU A 440 -16.34 19.27 -3.95
C GLU A 440 -14.96 18.63 -3.69
N ARG A 441 -13.95 19.00 -4.48
CA ARG A 441 -12.56 18.55 -4.28
C ARG A 441 -12.06 18.91 -2.88
N LEU A 442 -12.32 20.15 -2.43
CA LEU A 442 -12.00 20.59 -1.07
C LEU A 442 -12.69 19.73 0.00
N SER A 443 -13.97 19.38 -0.19
CA SER A 443 -14.70 18.50 0.74
C SER A 443 -14.07 17.10 0.82
N HIS A 444 -13.69 16.53 -0.32
CA HIS A 444 -12.97 15.24 -0.38
C HIS A 444 -11.62 15.32 0.35
N MET A 445 -10.81 16.34 0.03
CA MET A 445 -9.50 16.56 0.67
C MET A 445 -9.63 16.73 2.19
N GLN A 446 -10.64 17.46 2.69
CA GLN A 446 -10.85 17.61 4.14
C GLN A 446 -11.23 16.29 4.84
N GLN A 447 -11.99 15.42 4.17
CA GLN A 447 -12.34 14.08 4.68
C GLN A 447 -11.11 13.16 4.68
N GLN A 448 -10.33 13.17 3.59
CA GLN A 448 -9.11 12.39 3.45
C GLN A 448 -8.06 12.80 4.49
N VAL A 449 -7.83 14.11 4.67
CA VAL A 449 -6.91 14.66 5.67
C VAL A 449 -7.22 14.18 7.08
N LEU A 450 -8.50 14.20 7.49
CA LEU A 450 -8.90 13.73 8.83
C LEU A 450 -8.78 12.21 8.96
N TRP A 451 -9.09 11.46 7.92
CA TRP A 451 -8.95 10.01 7.94
C TRP A 451 -7.49 9.57 8.03
N LEU A 452 -6.59 10.15 7.23
CA LEU A 452 -5.15 9.93 7.35
C LEU A 452 -4.66 10.29 8.76
N TYR A 453 -5.14 11.40 9.33
CA TYR A 453 -4.84 11.79 10.70
C TYR A 453 -5.27 10.74 11.73
N GLU A 454 -6.55 10.34 11.72
CA GLU A 454 -7.09 9.35 12.64
C GLU A 454 -6.45 7.97 12.49
N ARG A 455 -6.04 7.61 11.27
CA ARG A 455 -5.54 6.28 10.92
C ARG A 455 -4.05 6.08 11.22
N TYR A 456 -3.21 7.09 10.95
CA TYR A 456 -1.75 6.96 10.97
C TYR A 456 -1.04 7.92 11.93
N PHE A 457 -1.70 9.02 12.32
CA PHE A 457 -1.04 10.14 13.01
C PHE A 457 -1.67 10.51 14.37
N SER A 458 -2.74 9.83 14.81
CA SER A 458 -3.55 10.33 15.93
C SER A 458 -2.82 10.36 17.28
N THR A 459 -1.86 9.45 17.46
CA THR A 459 -1.01 9.30 18.66
C THR A 459 0.42 8.87 18.27
N MET A 460 1.36 8.99 19.20
CA MET A 460 2.72 8.43 19.02
C MET A 460 2.69 6.93 18.76
N LYS A 461 1.74 6.22 19.37
CA LYS A 461 1.47 4.80 19.11
C LYS A 461 1.09 4.53 17.65
N ASP A 462 0.16 5.32 17.09
CA ASP A 462 -0.27 5.12 15.70
C ASP A 462 0.87 5.42 14.72
N ILE A 463 1.67 6.47 14.98
CA ILE A 463 2.87 6.80 14.20
C ILE A 463 3.91 5.66 14.25
N THR A 464 4.15 5.12 15.44
CA THR A 464 5.11 4.02 15.65
C THR A 464 4.64 2.74 14.95
N LEU A 465 3.38 2.33 15.13
CA LEU A 465 2.83 1.16 14.46
C LEU A 465 2.80 1.32 12.93
N THR A 466 2.55 2.53 12.42
CA THR A 466 2.62 2.83 10.99
C THR A 466 4.05 2.68 10.47
N THR A 467 5.04 3.20 11.21
CA THR A 467 6.48 3.04 10.88
C THR A 467 6.87 1.56 10.79
N LEU A 468 6.47 0.75 11.76
CA LEU A 468 6.73 -0.69 11.75
C LEU A 468 6.04 -1.39 10.57
N LYS A 469 4.79 -1.02 10.28
CA LYS A 469 4.03 -1.61 9.17
C LYS A 469 4.63 -1.29 7.80
N VAL A 470 5.10 -0.06 7.60
CA VAL A 470 5.86 0.34 6.39
C VAL A 470 7.12 -0.50 6.23
N LEU A 471 7.89 -0.72 7.30
CA LEU A 471 9.05 -1.64 7.26
C LEU A 471 8.63 -3.09 6.94
N ASN A 472 7.53 -3.57 7.50
CA ASN A 472 7.04 -4.92 7.23
C ASN A 472 6.68 -5.12 5.75
N ASP A 473 5.97 -4.16 5.16
CA ASP A 473 5.60 -4.16 3.74
C ASP A 473 6.85 -4.16 2.84
N ARG A 474 7.90 -3.39 3.17
CA ARG A 474 9.20 -3.44 2.46
C ARG A 474 9.91 -4.79 2.57
N VAL A 475 9.87 -5.43 3.75
CA VAL A 475 10.54 -6.71 4.01
C VAL A 475 9.81 -7.88 3.37
N PHE A 476 8.48 -7.81 3.23
CA PHE A 476 7.65 -8.83 2.59
C PHE A 476 6.83 -8.26 1.42
N PRO A 477 7.46 -7.88 0.28
CA PRO A 477 6.76 -7.24 -0.85
C PRO A 477 5.57 -8.03 -1.41
N ALA A 478 5.62 -9.37 -1.32
CA ALA A 478 4.52 -10.25 -1.74
C ALA A 478 3.22 -10.06 -0.90
N HIS A 479 3.33 -9.54 0.32
CA HIS A 479 2.22 -9.32 1.26
C HIS A 479 2.04 -7.83 1.61
N GLN A 480 2.75 -6.93 0.91
CA GLN A 480 2.63 -5.49 1.12
C GLN A 480 1.19 -5.02 0.85
N GLN A 481 0.72 -4.02 1.57
CA GLN A 481 -0.53 -3.40 1.19
C GLN A 481 -0.34 -2.56 -0.07
N SER A 482 -1.31 -2.64 -0.98
CA SER A 482 -1.36 -1.73 -2.12
C SER A 482 -1.48 -0.27 -1.66
N VAL A 483 -0.95 0.67 -2.44
CA VAL A 483 -1.11 2.12 -2.22
C VAL A 483 -2.59 2.49 -2.01
N GLN A 484 -3.51 1.82 -2.71
CA GLN A 484 -4.94 2.02 -2.50
C GLN A 484 -5.40 1.62 -1.08
N GLN A 485 -4.96 0.50 -0.52
CA GLN A 485 -5.31 0.08 0.85
C GLN A 485 -4.73 1.02 1.92
N TRP A 486 -3.60 1.67 1.62
CA TRP A 486 -3.03 2.73 2.46
C TRP A 486 -3.85 4.03 2.42
N ASN A 487 -4.50 4.35 1.29
CA ASN A 487 -5.14 5.66 1.06
C ASN A 487 -6.68 5.64 0.98
N THR A 488 -7.34 4.47 0.97
CA THR A 488 -8.80 4.38 0.85
C THR A 488 -9.45 4.18 2.20
N HIS A 489 -10.49 4.97 2.48
CA HIS A 489 -11.44 4.64 3.55
C HIS A 489 -11.96 3.21 3.35
N LEU A 490 -11.61 2.28 4.26
CA LEU A 490 -12.26 0.98 4.32
C LEU A 490 -13.71 1.18 4.78
N VAL A 491 -14.59 1.54 3.84
CA VAL A 491 -16.02 1.58 4.07
C VAL A 491 -16.44 0.12 4.35
N PRO A 492 -17.12 -0.19 5.47
CA PRO A 492 -17.58 -1.55 5.78
C PRO A 492 -18.62 -2.15 4.80
N SER A 493 -18.82 -1.49 3.65
CA SER A 493 -19.76 -1.86 2.59
C SER A 493 -19.21 -1.56 1.19
N ALA A 494 -17.95 -1.12 1.06
CA ALA A 494 -17.27 -1.01 -0.23
C ALA A 494 -16.28 -2.18 -0.38
N VAL A 495 -16.84 -3.28 -0.88
CA VAL A 495 -16.15 -4.34 -1.65
C VAL A 495 -14.85 -4.91 -1.09
N ASP A 496 -15.02 -5.99 -0.33
CA ASP A 496 -14.10 -7.12 -0.47
C ASP A 496 -14.17 -7.62 -1.92
N ASN A 497 -13.01 -7.78 -2.57
CA ASN A 497 -12.95 -8.42 -3.88
C ASN A 497 -13.48 -9.86 -3.73
N PRO A 498 -14.55 -10.26 -4.45
CA PRO A 498 -15.15 -11.59 -4.31
C PRO A 498 -14.24 -12.73 -4.80
N LEU A 499 -13.16 -12.42 -5.50
CA LEU A 499 -12.19 -13.37 -6.01
C LEU A 499 -11.03 -13.55 -5.02
N PHE A 500 -10.94 -14.74 -4.40
CA PHE A 500 -9.73 -15.18 -3.72
C PHE A 500 -8.71 -15.65 -4.77
N LEU A 501 -7.91 -14.72 -5.28
CA LEU A 501 -6.88 -14.99 -6.28
C LEU A 501 -5.50 -15.13 -5.62
N PRO A 502 -4.63 -16.01 -6.12
CA PRO A 502 -3.21 -15.94 -5.79
C PRO A 502 -2.63 -14.60 -6.28
N ILE A 503 -1.55 -14.14 -5.63
CA ILE A 503 -0.86 -12.87 -5.95
C ILE A 503 -0.49 -12.78 -7.44
N THR A 504 -0.16 -13.92 -8.06
CA THR A 504 0.02 -14.04 -9.49
C THR A 504 -0.80 -15.23 -9.99
N ALA A 505 -1.60 -15.04 -11.04
CA ALA A 505 -2.39 -16.11 -11.63
C ALA A 505 -1.50 -17.21 -12.24
N PRO A 506 -1.91 -18.49 -12.18
CA PRO A 506 -1.14 -19.60 -12.76
C PRO A 506 -0.94 -19.45 -14.27
N ALA A 507 0.23 -19.81 -14.79
CA ALA A 507 0.55 -19.73 -16.22
C ALA A 507 0.00 -20.92 -17.03
N ASN A 508 -0.23 -22.06 -16.38
CA ASN A 508 -0.54 -23.35 -17.02
C ASN A 508 -1.93 -23.42 -17.67
N GLU A 509 -2.81 -22.44 -17.43
CA GLU A 509 -4.17 -22.40 -17.99
C GLU A 509 -4.28 -21.50 -19.23
N GLY A 510 -3.33 -20.59 -19.44
CA GLY A 510 -3.39 -19.63 -20.55
C GLY A 510 -4.62 -18.71 -20.46
N PHE A 511 -5.18 -18.37 -21.63
CA PHE A 511 -6.41 -17.58 -21.76
C PHE A 511 -7.29 -18.05 -22.93
N THR A 512 -8.59 -17.70 -22.88
CA THR A 512 -9.54 -17.87 -23.98
C THR A 512 -9.75 -16.55 -24.69
N ALA A 513 -9.53 -16.51 -26.01
CA ALA A 513 -9.86 -15.34 -26.83
C ALA A 513 -11.35 -15.35 -27.20
N VAL A 514 -12.05 -14.25 -26.94
CA VAL A 514 -13.48 -14.04 -27.25
C VAL A 514 -13.61 -12.91 -28.27
N ILE A 515 -13.96 -13.27 -29.50
CA ILE A 515 -14.12 -12.34 -30.62
C ILE A 515 -15.61 -12.16 -30.91
N LEU A 516 -16.12 -10.93 -30.82
CA LEU A 516 -17.45 -10.60 -31.33
C LEU A 516 -17.32 -10.23 -32.80
N THR A 517 -18.15 -10.80 -33.68
CA THR A 517 -18.08 -10.47 -35.12
C THR A 517 -19.43 -10.18 -35.75
N TYR A 518 -19.46 -9.19 -36.63
CA TYR A 518 -20.61 -8.84 -37.47
C TYR A 518 -20.15 -8.46 -38.88
N ASP A 519 -20.27 -9.42 -39.81
CA ASP A 519 -20.09 -9.22 -41.26
C ASP A 519 -18.69 -8.78 -41.76
N ARG A 520 -17.64 -8.97 -40.94
CA ARG A 520 -16.23 -8.64 -41.26
C ARG A 520 -15.32 -9.87 -41.34
N LEU A 521 -15.68 -10.83 -42.19
CA LEU A 521 -15.03 -12.15 -42.26
C LEU A 521 -13.51 -12.12 -42.53
N GLU A 522 -13.04 -11.26 -43.45
CA GLU A 522 -11.61 -11.22 -43.81
C GLU A 522 -10.76 -10.73 -42.64
N SER A 523 -11.23 -9.68 -41.97
CA SER A 523 -10.57 -9.10 -40.79
C SER A 523 -10.55 -10.08 -39.61
N LEU A 524 -11.69 -10.72 -39.31
CA LEU A 524 -11.80 -11.79 -38.32
C LEU A 524 -10.74 -12.88 -38.53
N PHE A 525 -10.51 -13.30 -39.78
CA PHE A 525 -9.52 -14.32 -40.10
C PHE A 525 -8.07 -13.85 -39.90
N GLN A 526 -7.77 -12.56 -40.14
CA GLN A 526 -6.47 -11.98 -39.80
C GLN A 526 -6.25 -11.94 -38.28
N VAL A 527 -7.24 -11.46 -37.51
CA VAL A 527 -7.18 -11.41 -36.03
C VAL A 527 -6.92 -12.81 -35.44
N ILE A 528 -7.63 -13.83 -35.94
CA ILE A 528 -7.41 -15.24 -35.54
C ILE A 528 -5.98 -15.70 -35.86
N GLN A 529 -5.46 -15.42 -37.06
CA GLN A 529 -4.10 -15.83 -37.46
C GLN A 529 -3.00 -15.20 -36.60
N THR A 530 -3.20 -13.97 -36.13
CA THR A 530 -2.27 -13.32 -35.20
C THR A 530 -2.33 -13.92 -33.80
N MET A 531 -3.53 -14.12 -33.24
CA MET A 531 -3.68 -14.67 -31.89
C MET A 531 -3.15 -16.09 -31.74
N VAL A 532 -3.26 -16.91 -32.79
CA VAL A 532 -2.79 -18.31 -32.81
C VAL A 532 -1.26 -18.44 -32.66
N GLN A 533 -0.52 -17.34 -32.81
CA GLN A 533 0.92 -17.27 -32.56
C GLN A 533 1.26 -16.94 -31.09
N VAL A 534 0.27 -16.59 -30.26
CA VAL A 534 0.47 -16.25 -28.84
C VAL A 534 0.64 -17.54 -28.02
N PRO A 535 1.77 -17.75 -27.31
CA PRO A 535 2.04 -18.99 -26.59
C PRO A 535 0.97 -19.36 -25.55
N SER A 536 0.42 -18.38 -24.84
CA SER A 536 -0.58 -18.60 -23.79
C SER A 536 -2.04 -18.70 -24.28
N LEU A 537 -2.30 -18.73 -25.58
CA LEU A 537 -3.66 -18.92 -26.11
C LEU A 537 -4.12 -20.39 -25.97
N SER A 538 -5.16 -20.63 -25.18
CA SER A 538 -5.72 -21.97 -24.96
C SER A 538 -6.93 -22.29 -25.88
N LYS A 539 -7.73 -21.28 -26.25
CA LYS A 539 -8.98 -21.48 -27.03
C LYS A 539 -9.44 -20.20 -27.73
N VAL A 540 -10.07 -20.33 -28.89
CA VAL A 540 -10.76 -19.23 -29.59
C VAL A 540 -12.28 -19.47 -29.59
N LEU A 541 -13.02 -18.51 -29.07
CA LEU A 541 -14.48 -18.45 -29.12
C LEU A 541 -14.92 -17.27 -30.00
N VAL A 542 -15.60 -17.57 -31.11
CA VAL A 542 -16.19 -16.56 -31.98
C VAL A 542 -17.68 -16.44 -31.68
N VAL A 543 -18.07 -15.28 -31.17
CA VAL A 543 -19.45 -14.89 -30.91
C VAL A 543 -20.00 -14.29 -32.21
N TRP A 544 -20.75 -15.10 -32.95
CA TRP A 544 -21.27 -14.75 -34.27
C TRP A 544 -22.57 -13.95 -34.13
N ASN A 545 -22.48 -12.64 -34.30
CA ASN A 545 -23.54 -11.70 -33.93
C ASN A 545 -24.57 -11.45 -35.05
N ASN A 546 -24.44 -12.13 -36.18
CA ASN A 546 -25.29 -11.92 -37.36
C ASN A 546 -26.36 -13.03 -37.46
N GLN A 547 -27.64 -12.65 -37.33
CA GLN A 547 -28.78 -13.57 -37.46
C GLN A 547 -29.23 -13.78 -38.91
N LYS A 548 -28.84 -12.87 -39.83
CA LYS A 548 -29.23 -12.91 -41.25
C LYS A 548 -28.31 -13.79 -42.10
N LYS A 549 -27.06 -13.96 -41.67
CA LYS A 549 -26.05 -14.80 -42.32
C LYS A 549 -25.61 -15.90 -41.35
N ALA A 550 -25.64 -17.15 -41.78
CA ALA A 550 -25.09 -18.26 -41.01
C ALA A 550 -23.54 -18.17 -40.94
N PRO A 551 -22.89 -18.73 -39.91
CA PRO A 551 -21.43 -18.85 -39.87
C PRO A 551 -20.87 -19.58 -41.11
N PRO A 552 -19.66 -19.24 -41.58
CA PRO A 552 -19.02 -19.92 -42.71
C PRO A 552 -18.74 -21.39 -42.39
N GLN A 553 -18.79 -22.24 -43.44
CA GLN A 553 -18.44 -23.66 -43.36
C GLN A 553 -17.05 -23.87 -42.76
N ALA A 554 -16.88 -24.96 -41.99
CA ALA A 554 -15.64 -25.29 -41.28
C ALA A 554 -14.36 -25.28 -42.16
N SER A 555 -14.49 -25.57 -43.46
CA SER A 555 -13.41 -25.55 -44.44
C SER A 555 -12.87 -24.16 -44.80
N MET A 556 -13.63 -23.09 -44.55
CA MET A 556 -13.24 -21.70 -44.84
C MET A 556 -12.49 -21.03 -43.69
N TRP A 557 -12.51 -21.61 -42.48
CA TRP A 557 -11.81 -21.06 -41.32
C TRP A 557 -10.29 -21.27 -41.45
N PRO A 558 -9.46 -20.36 -40.88
CA PRO A 558 -8.02 -20.57 -40.78
C PRO A 558 -7.68 -21.92 -40.14
N LYS A 559 -6.65 -22.60 -40.67
CA LYS A 559 -6.11 -23.82 -40.05
C LYS A 559 -5.24 -23.41 -38.86
N ILE A 560 -5.67 -23.78 -37.66
CA ILE A 560 -5.04 -23.38 -36.39
C ILE A 560 -4.76 -24.62 -35.52
N ASN A 561 -3.85 -24.48 -34.56
CA ASN A 561 -3.44 -25.54 -33.62
C ASN A 561 -4.22 -25.54 -32.30
N VAL A 562 -5.01 -24.50 -32.02
CA VAL A 562 -5.87 -24.37 -30.83
C VAL A 562 -7.34 -24.68 -31.16
N PRO A 563 -8.17 -25.10 -30.18
CA PRO A 563 -9.60 -25.30 -30.42
C PRO A 563 -10.32 -24.00 -30.78
N LEU A 564 -11.09 -24.02 -31.87
CA LEU A 564 -12.01 -22.94 -32.26
C LEU A 564 -13.46 -23.38 -32.07
N LYS A 565 -14.28 -22.50 -31.47
CA LYS A 565 -15.73 -22.65 -31.33
C LYS A 565 -16.43 -21.41 -31.88
N VAL A 566 -17.61 -21.62 -32.46
CA VAL A 566 -18.45 -20.53 -33.00
C VAL A 566 -19.83 -20.67 -32.39
N VAL A 567 -20.30 -19.61 -31.72
CA VAL A 567 -21.62 -19.55 -31.09
C VAL A 567 -22.43 -18.46 -31.77
N GLN A 568 -23.52 -18.83 -32.43
CA GLN A 568 -24.43 -17.88 -33.07
C GLN A 568 -25.41 -17.31 -32.05
N THR A 569 -25.45 -15.98 -31.94
CA THR A 569 -26.32 -15.28 -30.99
C THR A 569 -27.74 -15.16 -31.50
N ARG A 570 -28.71 -15.09 -30.58
CA ARG A 570 -30.14 -14.94 -30.92
C ARG A 570 -30.50 -13.56 -31.45
N GLU A 571 -29.75 -12.53 -31.03
CA GLU A 571 -29.98 -11.12 -31.32
C GLU A 571 -28.62 -10.41 -31.47
N ASN A 572 -28.54 -9.42 -32.36
CA ASN A 572 -27.34 -8.60 -32.54
C ASN A 572 -27.18 -7.61 -31.37
N LYS A 573 -26.30 -7.92 -30.41
CA LYS A 573 -26.00 -7.08 -29.23
C LYS A 573 -24.51 -7.06 -28.95
N LEU A 574 -23.95 -5.91 -28.56
CA LEU A 574 -22.52 -5.80 -28.20
C LEU A 574 -22.20 -6.57 -26.90
N SER A 575 -23.14 -6.53 -25.94
CA SER A 575 -23.07 -7.21 -24.64
C SER A 575 -22.95 -8.74 -24.74
N ASN A 576 -23.28 -9.35 -25.89
CA ASN A 576 -23.15 -10.80 -26.11
C ASN A 576 -21.72 -11.32 -25.87
N ARG A 577 -20.69 -10.50 -26.09
CA ARG A 577 -19.29 -10.89 -25.83
C ARG A 577 -18.96 -11.15 -24.36
N PHE A 578 -19.77 -10.64 -23.44
CA PHE A 578 -19.63 -10.79 -21.99
C PHE A 578 -20.56 -11.86 -21.40
N TYR A 579 -21.23 -12.66 -22.24
CA TYR A 579 -22.01 -13.78 -21.75
C TYR A 579 -21.08 -14.89 -21.22
N PRO A 580 -21.36 -15.52 -20.07
CA PRO A 580 -20.57 -16.61 -19.52
C PRO A 580 -20.85 -17.91 -20.28
N TYR A 581 -20.30 -18.02 -21.49
CA TYR A 581 -20.37 -19.23 -22.33
C TYR A 581 -19.67 -20.42 -21.67
N GLU A 582 -20.28 -21.61 -21.76
CA GLU A 582 -19.71 -22.85 -21.19
C GLU A 582 -18.38 -23.25 -21.84
N GLU A 583 -18.12 -22.79 -23.06
CA GLU A 583 -16.85 -22.97 -23.76
C GLU A 583 -15.66 -22.24 -23.10
N ILE A 584 -15.90 -21.25 -22.22
CA ILE A 584 -14.85 -20.47 -21.55
C ILE A 584 -14.41 -21.19 -20.27
N GLU A 585 -13.41 -22.06 -20.41
CA GLU A 585 -12.87 -22.87 -19.32
C GLU A 585 -11.80 -22.12 -18.51
N THR A 586 -10.95 -21.30 -19.16
CA THR A 586 -9.83 -20.57 -18.55
C THR A 586 -10.29 -19.43 -17.63
N GLU A 587 -9.60 -19.17 -16.52
CA GLU A 587 -9.92 -17.99 -15.68
C GLU A 587 -9.73 -16.64 -16.40
N CYS A 588 -8.80 -16.57 -17.36
CA CYS A 588 -8.56 -15.37 -18.17
C CYS A 588 -9.38 -15.38 -19.48
N ILE A 589 -9.99 -14.24 -19.80
CA ILE A 589 -10.58 -13.93 -21.12
C ILE A 589 -9.77 -12.78 -21.75
N LEU A 590 -9.35 -12.95 -23.01
CA LEU A 590 -9.01 -11.84 -23.90
C LEU A 590 -10.25 -11.48 -24.72
N ALA A 591 -10.87 -10.33 -24.46
CA ALA A 591 -11.82 -9.76 -25.42
C ALA A 591 -11.05 -8.97 -26.49
N ILE A 592 -11.37 -9.25 -27.75
CA ILE A 592 -10.80 -8.57 -28.91
C ILE A 592 -11.88 -8.28 -29.96
N ASP A 593 -11.80 -7.12 -30.62
CA ASP A 593 -12.69 -6.76 -31.74
C ASP A 593 -12.21 -7.38 -33.05
N ASP A 594 -13.13 -7.61 -34.00
CA ASP A 594 -12.85 -8.30 -35.25
C ASP A 594 -12.04 -7.46 -36.27
N ASP A 595 -11.73 -6.19 -35.96
CA ASP A 595 -10.92 -5.25 -36.74
C ASP A 595 -9.52 -4.95 -36.15
N ILE A 596 -9.12 -5.60 -35.05
CA ILE A 596 -7.83 -5.36 -34.40
C ILE A 596 -6.70 -6.18 -35.06
N ASN A 597 -6.31 -5.77 -36.27
CA ASN A 597 -5.20 -6.37 -37.03
C ASN A 597 -3.80 -5.82 -36.69
N MET A 598 -3.70 -4.83 -35.79
CA MET A 598 -2.45 -4.08 -35.54
C MET A 598 -1.59 -4.57 -34.37
N MET A 599 -2.11 -5.47 -33.53
CA MET A 599 -1.39 -6.05 -32.38
C MET A 599 -0.41 -7.13 -32.84
N THR A 600 0.69 -7.33 -32.12
CA THR A 600 1.60 -8.47 -32.33
C THR A 600 1.47 -9.54 -31.25
N ALA A 601 1.93 -10.76 -31.53
CA ALA A 601 1.77 -11.90 -30.61
C ALA A 601 2.55 -11.72 -29.29
N ASP A 602 3.72 -11.07 -29.34
CA ASP A 602 4.52 -10.69 -28.18
C ASP A 602 3.86 -9.60 -27.33
N GLU A 603 3.15 -8.65 -27.95
CA GLU A 603 2.35 -7.64 -27.22
C GLU A 603 1.17 -8.30 -26.49
N LEU A 604 0.45 -9.20 -27.14
CA LEU A 604 -0.65 -9.95 -26.53
C LEU A 604 -0.17 -10.88 -25.40
N GLU A 605 0.96 -11.58 -25.60
CA GLU A 605 1.59 -12.37 -24.54
C GLU A 605 1.98 -11.49 -23.34
N PHE A 606 2.59 -10.33 -23.58
CA PHE A 606 2.90 -9.37 -22.50
C PHE A 606 1.64 -8.92 -21.75
N GLY A 607 0.56 -8.60 -22.48
CA GLY A 607 -0.72 -8.23 -21.87
C GLY A 607 -1.30 -9.32 -20.97
N TYR A 608 -1.16 -10.59 -21.37
CA TYR A 608 -1.53 -11.73 -20.53
C TYR A 608 -0.63 -11.83 -19.29
N GLN A 609 0.69 -11.69 -19.41
CA GLN A 609 1.61 -11.71 -18.27
C GLN A 609 1.31 -10.58 -17.27
N VAL A 610 1.01 -9.37 -17.74
CA VAL A 610 0.56 -8.25 -16.88
C VAL A 610 -0.79 -8.57 -16.23
N TRP A 611 -1.74 -9.19 -16.95
CA TRP A 611 -2.99 -9.64 -16.34
C TRP A 611 -2.75 -10.66 -15.23
N ARG A 612 -1.77 -11.56 -15.37
CA ARG A 612 -1.44 -12.52 -14.30
C ARG A 612 -0.98 -11.84 -13.01
N GLU A 613 -0.33 -10.67 -13.06
CA GLU A 613 0.04 -9.88 -11.87
C GLU A 613 -1.13 -9.05 -11.30
N PHE A 614 -2.15 -8.76 -12.12
CA PHE A 614 -3.32 -7.96 -11.74
C PHE A 614 -4.64 -8.65 -12.11
N PRO A 615 -4.88 -9.93 -11.69
CA PRO A 615 -5.92 -10.75 -12.30
C PRO A 615 -7.34 -10.33 -11.91
N ASP A 616 -7.49 -9.48 -10.89
CA ASP A 616 -8.76 -8.88 -10.52
C ASP A 616 -9.13 -7.62 -11.32
N ARG A 617 -8.27 -7.14 -12.22
CA ARG A 617 -8.48 -5.91 -12.99
C ARG A 617 -8.73 -6.20 -14.47
N ILE A 618 -9.20 -5.17 -15.18
CA ILE A 618 -9.12 -5.11 -16.63
C ILE A 618 -7.71 -4.64 -17.00
N VAL A 619 -7.03 -5.38 -17.86
CA VAL A 619 -5.66 -5.11 -18.32
C VAL A 619 -5.66 -5.07 -19.85
N GLY A 620 -5.23 -3.97 -20.47
CA GLY A 620 -5.33 -3.87 -21.94
C GLY A 620 -4.81 -2.57 -22.53
N PHE A 621 -4.99 -2.44 -23.85
CA PHE A 621 -4.17 -1.56 -24.69
C PHE A 621 -4.80 -0.21 -25.08
N PRO A 622 -6.14 -0.07 -25.28
CA PRO A 622 -6.74 1.22 -25.59
C PRO A 622 -7.18 1.94 -24.29
N PRO A 623 -6.40 2.90 -23.75
CA PRO A 623 -6.79 3.66 -22.58
C PRO A 623 -7.84 4.72 -22.94
N ARG A 624 -8.71 5.05 -21.99
CA ARG A 624 -9.61 6.22 -22.05
C ARG A 624 -9.66 6.90 -20.68
N ASN A 625 -10.10 8.15 -20.69
CA ASN A 625 -10.29 8.91 -19.46
C ASN A 625 -11.74 9.43 -19.34
N VAL A 626 -12.10 9.85 -18.14
CA VAL A 626 -13.37 10.48 -17.81
C VAL A 626 -13.04 11.75 -17.06
N LEU A 627 -13.48 12.89 -17.60
CA LEU A 627 -13.19 14.20 -17.04
C LEU A 627 -14.50 14.84 -16.54
N TRP A 628 -14.47 15.44 -15.35
CA TRP A 628 -15.58 16.26 -14.89
C TRP A 628 -15.54 17.62 -15.57
N ASN A 629 -16.60 18.00 -16.29
CA ASN A 629 -16.73 19.33 -16.84
C ASN A 629 -17.47 20.23 -15.83
N ASN A 630 -16.76 21.19 -15.25
CA ASN A 630 -17.32 22.15 -14.31
C ASN A 630 -18.39 23.07 -14.94
N ASP A 631 -18.28 23.41 -16.22
CA ASP A 631 -19.18 24.36 -16.88
C ASP A 631 -20.55 23.74 -17.19
N SER A 632 -20.57 22.45 -17.55
CA SER A 632 -21.79 21.70 -17.87
C SER A 632 -22.30 20.81 -16.72
N HIS A 633 -21.59 20.78 -15.59
CA HIS A 633 -21.84 19.88 -14.45
C HIS A 633 -22.12 18.43 -14.88
N SER A 634 -21.29 17.91 -15.79
CA SER A 634 -21.47 16.59 -16.38
C SER A 634 -20.13 15.89 -16.66
N TRP A 635 -20.18 14.57 -16.76
CA TRP A 635 -19.01 13.76 -17.08
C TRP A 635 -18.80 13.71 -18.59
N LYS A 636 -17.59 14.08 -19.02
CA LYS A 636 -17.13 13.99 -20.41
C LYS A 636 -16.30 12.72 -20.57
N TYR A 637 -16.67 11.89 -21.54
CA TYR A 637 -15.82 10.80 -22.02
C TYR A 637 -14.67 11.40 -22.85
N ASP A 638 -13.44 10.99 -22.56
CA ASP A 638 -12.25 11.49 -23.25
C ASP A 638 -11.43 10.37 -23.89
N SER A 639 -10.90 10.67 -25.08
CA SER A 639 -10.11 9.77 -25.93
C SER A 639 -8.70 10.29 -26.22
N GLU A 640 -8.31 11.42 -25.64
CA GLU A 640 -6.94 11.93 -25.74
C GLU A 640 -5.91 10.98 -25.11
N TRP A 641 -4.72 10.93 -25.72
CA TRP A 641 -3.61 10.06 -25.29
C TRP A 641 -2.83 10.69 -24.14
N THR A 642 -3.47 10.81 -22.98
CA THR A 642 -2.84 11.28 -21.74
C THR A 642 -2.09 10.16 -21.01
N ASN A 643 -1.28 10.52 -20.00
CA ASN A 643 -0.66 9.56 -19.09
C ASN A 643 -1.70 8.95 -18.14
N GLU A 644 -2.70 9.76 -17.77
CA GLU A 644 -3.86 9.36 -16.99
C GLU A 644 -4.75 8.35 -17.72
N VAL A 645 -5.25 7.36 -16.99
CA VAL A 645 -6.23 6.38 -17.46
C VAL A 645 -7.23 6.09 -16.34
N SER A 646 -8.52 6.04 -16.69
CA SER A 646 -9.58 5.59 -15.78
C SER A 646 -10.41 4.43 -16.36
N MET A 647 -10.27 4.16 -17.67
CA MET A 647 -10.88 3.01 -18.34
C MET A 647 -9.92 2.38 -19.35
N VAL A 648 -10.07 1.07 -19.58
CA VAL A 648 -9.45 0.35 -20.69
C VAL A 648 -10.56 -0.28 -21.52
N LEU A 649 -10.58 -0.03 -22.83
CA LEU A 649 -11.64 -0.55 -23.70
C LEU A 649 -11.48 -2.06 -23.92
N THR A 650 -12.57 -2.80 -23.80
CA THR A 650 -12.60 -4.26 -23.98
C THR A 650 -12.42 -4.72 -25.43
N GLY A 651 -12.20 -3.80 -26.36
CA GLY A 651 -11.83 -4.10 -27.74
C GLY A 651 -10.44 -4.70 -27.89
N VAL A 652 -9.54 -4.51 -26.91
CA VAL A 652 -8.34 -5.34 -26.69
C VAL A 652 -8.00 -5.36 -25.20
N ALA A 653 -8.62 -6.27 -24.43
CA ALA A 653 -8.36 -6.36 -22.98
C ALA A 653 -8.50 -7.78 -22.41
N PHE A 654 -7.60 -8.09 -21.47
CA PHE A 654 -7.61 -9.24 -20.59
C PHE A 654 -8.38 -8.95 -19.30
N TYR A 655 -9.23 -9.86 -18.86
CA TYR A 655 -9.96 -9.77 -17.59
C TYR A 655 -10.42 -11.16 -17.11
N HIS A 656 -10.80 -11.26 -15.83
CA HIS A 656 -11.25 -12.51 -15.22
C HIS A 656 -12.65 -12.93 -15.72
N LYS A 657 -12.87 -14.22 -16.04
CA LYS A 657 -14.17 -14.74 -16.54
C LYS A 657 -15.36 -14.45 -15.63
N TYR A 658 -15.09 -14.30 -14.33
CA TYR A 658 -16.08 -13.91 -13.33
C TYR A 658 -16.76 -12.57 -13.65
N TRP A 659 -16.06 -11.61 -14.27
CA TRP A 659 -16.66 -10.33 -14.64
C TRP A 659 -17.71 -10.48 -15.74
N SER A 660 -17.59 -11.45 -16.66
CA SER A 660 -18.66 -11.83 -17.61
C SER A 660 -19.90 -12.37 -16.89
N TYR A 661 -19.71 -13.23 -15.89
CA TYR A 661 -20.81 -13.75 -15.06
C TYR A 661 -21.53 -12.61 -14.32
N VAL A 662 -20.79 -11.73 -13.64
CA VAL A 662 -21.36 -10.58 -12.92
C VAL A 662 -22.04 -9.60 -13.88
N TYR A 663 -21.43 -9.28 -15.03
CA TYR A 663 -22.03 -8.40 -16.04
C TYR A 663 -23.38 -8.95 -16.52
N THR A 664 -23.46 -10.27 -16.70
CA THR A 664 -24.69 -10.92 -17.16
C THR A 664 -25.78 -11.00 -16.08
N THR A 665 -25.40 -11.18 -14.81
CA THR A 665 -26.32 -11.54 -13.70
C THR A 665 -26.58 -10.47 -12.64
N GLN A 666 -25.66 -9.51 -12.45
CA GLN A 666 -25.69 -8.51 -11.36
C GLN A 666 -25.67 -7.06 -11.84
N LEU A 667 -25.31 -6.80 -13.11
CA LEU A 667 -25.34 -5.45 -13.67
C LEU A 667 -26.78 -4.88 -13.58
N PRO A 668 -26.98 -3.63 -13.09
CA PRO A 668 -28.30 -3.03 -12.99
C PRO A 668 -29.08 -3.09 -14.31
N GLY A 669 -30.33 -3.54 -14.25
CA GLY A 669 -31.12 -3.84 -15.45
C GLY A 669 -31.30 -2.64 -16.39
N ASN A 670 -31.39 -1.43 -15.84
CA ASN A 670 -31.44 -0.17 -16.59
C ASN A 670 -30.12 0.14 -17.33
N ILE A 671 -28.95 -0.17 -16.76
CA ILE A 671 -27.66 -0.04 -17.47
C ILE A 671 -27.59 -1.05 -18.61
N LYS A 672 -28.01 -2.29 -18.36
CA LYS A 672 -28.02 -3.36 -19.38
C LYS A 672 -28.97 -3.03 -20.53
N GLU A 673 -30.18 -2.55 -20.22
CA GLU A 673 -31.15 -2.09 -21.21
C GLU A 673 -30.65 -0.87 -21.99
N TRP A 674 -29.97 0.07 -21.33
CA TRP A 674 -29.33 1.22 -22.00
C TRP A 674 -28.26 0.79 -23.00
N VAL A 675 -27.36 -0.13 -22.61
CA VAL A 675 -26.32 -0.67 -23.50
C VAL A 675 -26.93 -1.43 -24.68
N ASP A 676 -27.87 -2.34 -24.42
CA ASP A 676 -28.53 -3.15 -25.45
C ASP A 676 -29.35 -2.29 -26.43
N THR A 677 -29.97 -1.21 -25.97
CA THR A 677 -30.82 -0.32 -26.80
C THR A 677 -30.00 0.64 -27.65
N ASN A 678 -28.92 1.22 -27.09
CA ASN A 678 -28.09 2.20 -27.79
C ASN A 678 -26.96 1.55 -28.61
N MET A 679 -26.73 0.23 -28.48
CA MET A 679 -25.63 -0.49 -29.16
C MET A 679 -24.26 0.18 -28.96
N ASN A 680 -24.01 0.63 -27.73
CA ASN A 680 -22.81 1.38 -27.34
C ASN A 680 -22.54 1.20 -25.83
N CYS A 681 -21.35 1.59 -25.37
CA CYS A 681 -20.98 1.72 -23.95
C CYS A 681 -20.94 0.41 -23.14
N GLU A 682 -20.89 -0.76 -23.78
CA GLU A 682 -20.78 -2.06 -23.11
C GLU A 682 -19.46 -2.18 -22.34
N ASP A 683 -18.39 -1.63 -22.91
CA ASP A 683 -17.04 -1.55 -22.34
C ASP A 683 -16.95 -0.56 -21.17
N ILE A 684 -17.62 0.59 -21.25
CA ILE A 684 -17.78 1.56 -20.15
C ILE A 684 -18.54 0.88 -19.00
N ALA A 685 -19.63 0.17 -19.28
CA ALA A 685 -20.38 -0.57 -18.27
C ALA A 685 -19.52 -1.66 -17.59
N MET A 686 -18.66 -2.35 -18.34
CA MET A 686 -17.71 -3.32 -17.79
C MET A 686 -16.66 -2.65 -16.89
N ASN A 687 -16.09 -1.50 -17.29
CA ASN A 687 -15.15 -0.74 -16.46
C ASN A 687 -15.82 -0.22 -15.18
N PHE A 688 -17.03 0.34 -15.27
CA PHE A 688 -17.83 0.75 -14.10
C PHE A 688 -18.07 -0.41 -13.14
N LEU A 689 -18.46 -1.58 -13.66
CA LEU A 689 -18.73 -2.79 -12.88
C LEU A 689 -17.48 -3.28 -12.12
N VAL A 690 -16.35 -3.44 -12.81
CA VAL A 690 -15.11 -3.93 -12.19
C VAL A 690 -14.54 -2.90 -11.22
N ALA A 691 -14.53 -1.61 -11.57
CA ALA A 691 -14.06 -0.56 -10.67
C ALA A 691 -14.95 -0.44 -9.41
N ASN A 692 -16.27 -0.58 -9.55
CA ASN A 692 -17.19 -0.60 -8.42
C ASN A 692 -17.03 -1.85 -7.53
N LEU A 693 -16.71 -3.01 -8.11
CA LEU A 693 -16.57 -4.29 -7.38
C LEU A 693 -15.19 -4.58 -6.80
N THR A 694 -14.16 -3.86 -7.22
CA THR A 694 -12.78 -4.02 -6.72
C THR A 694 -12.27 -2.75 -6.04
N GLY A 695 -12.93 -1.61 -6.26
CA GLY A 695 -12.44 -0.28 -5.96
C GLY A 695 -11.19 0.12 -6.76
N LYS A 696 -10.68 -0.70 -7.69
CA LYS A 696 -9.39 -0.53 -8.36
C LYS A 696 -9.54 0.03 -9.77
N ALA A 697 -8.59 0.87 -10.18
CA ALA A 697 -8.45 1.31 -11.57
C ALA A 697 -7.87 0.19 -12.46
N PRO A 698 -8.18 0.17 -13.77
CA PRO A 698 -7.61 -0.77 -14.74
C PRO A 698 -6.10 -0.56 -14.97
N ILE A 699 -5.45 -1.51 -15.65
CA ILE A 699 -4.04 -1.44 -16.01
C ILE A 699 -3.90 -1.18 -17.52
N LYS A 700 -3.25 -0.06 -17.87
CA LYS A 700 -2.88 0.29 -19.23
C LYS A 700 -1.60 -0.44 -19.63
N VAL A 701 -1.66 -1.21 -20.71
CA VAL A 701 -0.50 -1.80 -21.37
C VAL A 701 -0.16 -0.95 -22.59
N THR A 702 1.10 -0.58 -22.79
CA THR A 702 1.50 0.20 -23.98
C THR A 702 1.90 -0.72 -25.14
N PRO A 703 1.39 -0.47 -26.36
CA PRO A 703 1.89 -1.16 -27.55
C PRO A 703 3.23 -0.54 -28.01
N ARG A 704 4.07 -1.34 -28.67
CA ARG A 704 5.33 -0.92 -29.30
C ARG A 704 5.08 -0.01 -30.52
N LYS A 705 3.93 -0.19 -31.19
CA LYS A 705 3.47 0.67 -32.30
C LYS A 705 2.26 1.48 -31.87
N LYS A 706 2.17 2.75 -32.30
CA LYS A 706 0.96 3.56 -32.08
C LYS A 706 -0.23 2.91 -32.78
N PHE A 707 -1.36 2.76 -32.06
CA PHE A 707 -2.66 2.47 -32.67
C PHE A 707 -2.93 3.47 -33.81
N LYS A 708 -2.90 2.97 -35.05
CA LYS A 708 -3.27 3.69 -36.26
C LYS A 708 -4.11 2.75 -37.09
N CYS A 709 -5.43 2.95 -37.06
CA CYS A 709 -6.33 2.27 -37.97
C CYS A 709 -6.04 2.75 -39.40
N GLY A 710 -5.48 1.88 -40.24
CA GLY A 710 -5.18 2.20 -41.64
C GLY A 710 -6.40 2.13 -42.57
N GLU A 711 -7.45 1.41 -42.16
CA GLU A 711 -8.57 1.00 -43.01
C GLU A 711 -9.93 1.45 -42.46
N CYS A 712 -9.97 2.27 -41.40
CA CYS A 712 -11.22 2.80 -40.84
C CYS A 712 -11.94 3.65 -41.89
N THR A 713 -13.03 3.12 -42.44
CA THR A 713 -13.84 3.80 -43.44
C THR A 713 -14.92 4.64 -42.75
N SER A 714 -15.51 5.59 -43.47
CA SER A 714 -16.54 6.51 -42.97
C SER A 714 -17.89 5.85 -42.63
N GLY A 715 -17.92 4.54 -42.37
CA GLY A 715 -19.07 3.77 -41.91
C GLY A 715 -18.88 3.06 -40.55
N ASP A 716 -17.70 3.15 -39.93
CA ASP A 716 -17.45 2.53 -38.61
C ASP A 716 -18.10 3.33 -37.47
N LEU A 717 -18.60 2.63 -36.43
CA LEU A 717 -19.34 3.23 -35.30
C LEU A 717 -18.58 4.39 -34.61
N SER A 718 -17.26 4.26 -34.49
CA SER A 718 -16.39 5.28 -33.89
C SER A 718 -16.07 6.48 -34.77
N ALA A 719 -16.44 6.47 -36.06
CA ALA A 719 -16.17 7.56 -37.00
C ALA A 719 -17.24 8.67 -36.96
N ASN A 720 -18.34 8.46 -36.23
CA ASN A 720 -19.43 9.43 -36.07
C ASN A 720 -19.17 10.35 -34.86
N GLU A 721 -19.22 11.68 -35.02
CA GLU A 721 -19.03 12.64 -33.92
C GLU A 721 -20.06 12.45 -32.78
N ALA A 722 -21.27 11.96 -33.09
CA ALA A 722 -22.29 11.65 -32.10
C ALA A 722 -21.84 10.56 -31.10
N HIS A 723 -20.98 9.62 -31.51
CA HIS A 723 -20.51 8.49 -30.69
C HIS A 723 -19.81 8.95 -29.41
N MET A 724 -19.05 10.05 -29.47
CA MET A 724 -18.35 10.60 -28.29
C MET A 724 -19.32 11.31 -27.32
N VAL A 725 -20.41 11.88 -27.86
CA VAL A 725 -21.48 12.50 -27.06
C VAL A 725 -22.30 11.41 -26.35
N GLU A 726 -22.71 10.37 -27.06
CA GLU A 726 -23.40 9.20 -26.50
C GLU A 726 -22.59 8.55 -25.37
N ARG A 727 -21.28 8.37 -25.55
CA ARG A 727 -20.42 7.80 -24.51
C ARG A 727 -20.29 8.70 -23.27
N SER A 728 -20.30 10.02 -23.44
CA SER A 728 -20.37 10.97 -22.31
C SER A 728 -21.72 10.88 -21.57
N GLN A 729 -22.82 10.67 -22.31
CA GLN A 729 -24.14 10.42 -21.72
C GLN A 729 -24.18 9.10 -20.94
N CYS A 730 -23.58 8.02 -21.48
CA CYS A 730 -23.46 6.74 -20.78
C CYS A 730 -22.72 6.88 -19.44
N VAL A 731 -21.56 7.53 -19.41
CA VAL A 731 -20.80 7.77 -18.17
C VAL A 731 -21.65 8.55 -17.16
N THR A 732 -22.34 9.61 -17.60
CA THR A 732 -23.23 10.40 -16.74
C THR A 732 -24.40 9.57 -16.21
N HIS A 733 -25.06 8.78 -17.05
CA HIS A 733 -26.18 7.92 -16.67
C HIS A 733 -25.74 6.82 -15.69
N PHE A 734 -24.65 6.10 -15.97
CA PHE A 734 -24.17 5.03 -15.12
C PHE A 734 -23.77 5.55 -13.74
N THR A 735 -23.15 6.74 -13.68
CA THR A 735 -22.83 7.42 -12.40
C THR A 735 -24.08 7.68 -11.55
N GLN A 736 -25.19 8.10 -12.17
CA GLN A 736 -26.47 8.30 -11.47
C GLN A 736 -27.04 6.97 -10.93
N VAL A 737 -26.91 5.88 -11.69
CA VAL A 737 -27.42 4.56 -11.30
C VAL A 737 -26.58 3.90 -10.19
N PHE A 738 -25.25 4.00 -10.28
CA PHE A 738 -24.34 3.53 -9.22
C PHE A 738 -24.33 4.45 -7.98
N GLY A 739 -24.89 5.67 -8.09
CA GLY A 739 -24.95 6.66 -7.00
C GLY A 739 -23.61 7.34 -6.68
N THR A 740 -22.56 7.03 -7.43
CA THR A 740 -21.21 7.59 -7.31
C THR A 740 -20.43 7.36 -8.60
N MET A 741 -19.25 7.98 -8.75
CA MET A 741 -18.31 7.67 -9.83
C MET A 741 -17.35 6.57 -9.36
N PRO A 742 -17.49 5.31 -9.82
CA PRO A 742 -16.60 4.22 -9.38
C PRO A 742 -15.25 4.22 -10.10
N LEU A 743 -15.17 4.84 -11.29
CA LEU A 743 -13.94 4.91 -12.07
C LEU A 743 -12.90 5.78 -11.35
N LYS A 744 -11.64 5.34 -11.37
CA LYS A 744 -10.52 6.05 -10.74
C LYS A 744 -9.42 6.29 -11.74
N THR A 745 -8.93 7.52 -11.78
CA THR A 745 -7.80 7.91 -12.62
C THR A 745 -6.49 7.45 -11.99
N VAL A 746 -5.62 6.84 -12.80
CA VAL A 746 -4.25 6.44 -12.42
C VAL A 746 -3.28 6.75 -13.55
N GLU A 747 -2.00 6.91 -13.21
CA GLU A 747 -0.90 7.13 -14.18
C GLU A 747 -0.06 5.85 -14.41
N PHE A 748 -0.44 4.73 -13.78
CA PHE A 748 0.28 3.47 -13.89
C PHE A 748 0.10 2.85 -15.27
N ARG A 749 1.22 2.41 -15.87
CA ARG A 749 1.26 1.70 -17.15
C ARG A 749 2.30 0.58 -17.12
N ALA A 750 2.04 -0.51 -17.83
CA ALA A 750 3.00 -1.57 -18.10
C ALA A 750 3.59 -1.39 -19.50
N ASP A 751 4.93 -1.29 -19.59
CA ASP A 751 5.65 -1.03 -20.84
C ASP A 751 6.47 -2.26 -21.28
N PRO A 752 6.30 -2.80 -22.50
CA PRO A 752 6.99 -4.01 -22.99
C PRO A 752 8.44 -3.73 -23.46
N VAL A 753 9.12 -2.73 -22.89
CA VAL A 753 10.39 -2.17 -23.42
C VAL A 753 11.52 -3.21 -23.45
N LEU A 754 11.57 -4.12 -22.48
CA LEU A 754 12.57 -5.21 -22.40
C LEU A 754 11.98 -6.61 -22.54
N PHE A 755 10.66 -6.73 -22.76
CA PHE A 755 9.96 -8.02 -22.79
C PHE A 755 10.28 -8.80 -24.07
N MET A 756 10.97 -9.93 -23.95
CA MET A 756 11.44 -10.74 -25.08
C MET A 756 12.20 -9.93 -26.16
N ASP A 757 12.95 -8.90 -25.76
CA ASP A 757 13.78 -8.15 -26.70
C ASP A 757 15.04 -8.95 -27.09
N ASN A 758 15.27 -9.07 -28.40
CA ASN A 758 16.40 -9.78 -29.02
C ASN A 758 17.69 -8.94 -28.98
N PHE A 759 17.89 -8.20 -27.90
CA PHE A 759 19.06 -7.36 -27.70
C PHE A 759 20.30 -8.22 -27.46
N PRO A 760 21.43 -8.01 -28.17
CA PRO A 760 22.65 -8.80 -27.95
C PRO A 760 23.11 -8.70 -26.49
N GLU A 761 23.38 -9.84 -25.84
CA GLU A 761 23.82 -9.91 -24.43
C GLU A 761 24.94 -8.91 -24.11
N LYS A 762 25.93 -8.78 -25.01
CA LYS A 762 27.05 -7.83 -24.90
C LYS A 762 26.68 -6.34 -24.77
N LEU A 763 25.41 -5.99 -25.02
CA LEU A 763 24.87 -4.64 -24.91
C LEU A 763 23.81 -4.51 -23.80
N LYS A 764 23.46 -5.61 -23.12
CA LYS A 764 22.68 -5.58 -21.88
C LYS A 764 23.64 -5.19 -20.75
N LEU A 765 23.28 -4.15 -19.98
CA LEU A 765 24.03 -3.75 -18.78
C LEU A 765 23.68 -4.65 -17.58
N TYR A 766 22.54 -5.34 -17.66
CA TYR A 766 22.01 -6.27 -16.68
C TYR A 766 21.37 -7.44 -17.44
N ASP A 767 22.04 -8.60 -17.48
CA ASP A 767 21.60 -9.76 -18.28
C ASP A 767 20.33 -10.41 -17.72
N ASP A 768 20.05 -10.21 -16.43
CA ASP A 768 18.92 -10.76 -15.68
C ASP A 768 17.61 -9.95 -15.82
N MET A 769 17.60 -8.82 -16.55
CA MET A 769 16.39 -8.02 -16.77
C MET A 769 15.76 -8.29 -18.14
N GLY A 770 14.52 -8.80 -18.13
CA GLY A 770 13.71 -9.05 -19.33
C GLY A 770 13.83 -10.44 -19.93
N SER A 771 14.69 -11.29 -19.37
CA SER A 771 14.71 -12.74 -19.54
C SER A 771 13.68 -13.40 -18.60
N LEU A 772 12.96 -14.40 -19.12
CA LEU A 772 12.05 -15.29 -18.38
C LEU A 772 12.68 -16.68 -18.26
#